data_AF-A0A3L6KXP5-F1
#
_entry.id   AF-A0A3L6KXP5-F1
#
_cell.length_a   1.000
_cell.length_b   1.000
_cell.length_c   1.000
_cell.angle_alpha   90.00
_cell.angle_beta   90.00
_cell.angle_gamma   90.00
#
_symmetry.space_group_name_H-M   'P 1'
#
loop_
_entity.id
_entity.type
_entity.pdbx_description
1 polymer ?
#
loop_
_entity_poly.entity_id
_entity_poly.type
_entity_poly.pdbx_seq_one_letter_code
_entity_poly.pdbx_strand_id
1 'polypeptide(L)'
;MDYPEVTGRIALLELFIALINRLPTVVLRQEAPLLLLPLAVTLSGSEFLEARRKAGTALQDLVRNAGVDTVVPTLSKWLEKDQTRKRKTIALQTWALMLSAIASALGLSGKGNDSSSDNTKGITAEAEEFATYYTWSLPSIMDAATYDQISASRIRQRSEELSGTLRRKIEMKGWMYVFFGLRCVEAIASAAPSLVWHDVTFAKPLVLYLSGRLILHTHPWVRGVALRLLGMYCTNGVETRCSYLVDDGWVGAHLVTSAVEVLGSKRRRSEKDTSQKPTRRSRNSAVAIQPSSTASGDTLPYMVVFRGSGPIDNTDRAEEVLNEISASLRLLLLNFAQSDVSNEKYAAHRAIARSSRTDAVRLALYLIRSLAAVSMALLVNATANESEEGLLHVREVVTRHFVALRRQFNSIAAPAISNGSVTNVMVRTASLVQCFGGLVAAMPCVNDNGRKTSRGDNKSASETLGDVNEGERVDVGSVARWLLCNAINLEFIQQTVAPTVAVAMRCGRRSEKLSTLATQVAYVLREQLEARRHDYDTARAHADDENAAVNVSPLEGRKKLRKISRDKSNNGNCDRGTGSFVTVDDALFALTTVAEEIKNARKDELARRDTTNTLRKRARSADESYPKGNKRARTSRR
;
A
#
# COMPACT_ATOMS: atom_id res chain seq x y z
N MET A 1 42.66 -7.99 -10.42
CA MET A 1 41.55 -7.09 -10.05
C MET A 1 42.02 -5.82 -9.34
N ASP A 2 43.25 -5.80 -8.80
CA ASP A 2 43.84 -4.64 -8.11
C ASP A 2 44.53 -3.64 -9.04
N TYR A 3 44.15 -3.63 -10.32
CA TYR A 3 44.71 -2.66 -11.28
C TYR A 3 44.30 -1.24 -10.85
N PRO A 4 45.23 -0.26 -10.83
CA PRO A 4 44.96 1.05 -10.26
C PRO A 4 43.85 1.79 -11.02
N GLU A 5 43.85 1.71 -12.35
CA GLU A 5 42.86 2.40 -13.18
C GLU A 5 41.53 1.63 -13.27
N VAL A 6 40.44 2.39 -13.28
CA VAL A 6 39.08 1.85 -13.32
C VAL A 6 38.76 1.25 -14.68
N THR A 7 39.23 1.89 -15.76
CA THR A 7 39.08 1.43 -17.15
C THR A 7 39.70 0.05 -17.33
N GLY A 8 40.94 -0.14 -16.83
CA GLY A 8 41.59 -1.45 -16.82
C GLY A 8 40.85 -2.50 -15.98
N ARG A 9 40.33 -2.11 -14.79
CA ARG A 9 39.50 -3.01 -13.96
C ARG A 9 38.20 -3.41 -14.67
N ILE A 10 37.54 -2.50 -15.37
CA ILE A 10 36.33 -2.78 -16.14
C ILE A 10 36.66 -3.72 -17.31
N ALA A 11 37.73 -3.45 -18.06
CA ALA A 11 38.17 -4.33 -19.16
C ALA A 11 38.47 -5.76 -18.66
N LEU A 12 39.12 -5.90 -17.49
CA LEU A 12 39.35 -7.19 -16.86
C LEU A 12 38.03 -7.88 -16.45
N LEU A 13 37.06 -7.14 -15.91
CA LEU A 13 35.74 -7.70 -15.59
C LEU A 13 34.99 -8.16 -16.83
N GLU A 14 35.07 -7.42 -17.94
CA GLU A 14 34.49 -7.82 -19.21
C GLU A 14 35.16 -9.06 -19.80
N LEU A 15 36.49 -9.14 -19.70
CA LEU A 15 37.24 -10.34 -20.06
C LEU A 15 36.78 -11.54 -19.20
N PHE A 16 36.65 -11.38 -17.88
CA PHE A 16 36.16 -12.45 -17.03
C PHE A 16 34.74 -12.88 -17.37
N ILE A 17 33.83 -11.94 -17.66
CA ILE A 17 32.48 -12.27 -18.13
C ILE A 17 32.55 -13.09 -19.44
N ALA A 18 33.39 -12.68 -20.39
CA ALA A 18 33.56 -13.40 -21.64
C ALA A 18 34.14 -14.81 -21.43
N LEU A 19 35.10 -14.96 -20.52
CA LEU A 19 35.70 -16.25 -20.16
C LEU A 19 34.69 -17.16 -19.45
N ILE A 20 33.94 -16.65 -18.48
CA ILE A 20 32.89 -17.39 -17.75
C ILE A 20 31.82 -17.93 -18.70
N ASN A 21 31.52 -17.21 -19.78
CA ASN A 21 30.51 -17.64 -20.75
C ASN A 21 31.05 -18.55 -21.87
N ARG A 22 32.38 -18.68 -22.02
CA ARG A 22 32.99 -19.44 -23.12
C ARG A 22 33.80 -20.65 -22.68
N LEU A 23 34.30 -20.67 -21.44
CA LEU A 23 35.11 -21.78 -20.94
C LEU A 23 34.25 -23.02 -20.67
N PRO A 24 34.81 -24.24 -20.84
CA PRO A 24 34.13 -25.46 -20.45
C PRO A 24 33.81 -25.46 -18.95
N THR A 25 32.63 -25.98 -18.58
CA THR A 25 32.16 -26.06 -17.19
C THR A 25 33.17 -26.72 -16.25
N VAL A 26 33.91 -27.73 -16.71
CA VAL A 26 34.94 -28.42 -15.90
C VAL A 26 36.04 -27.46 -15.43
N VAL A 27 36.52 -26.60 -16.33
CA VAL A 27 37.56 -25.59 -16.02
C VAL A 27 36.97 -24.51 -15.13
N LEU A 28 35.75 -24.04 -15.44
CA LEU A 28 35.08 -23.04 -14.63
C LEU A 28 34.83 -23.49 -13.19
N ARG A 29 34.50 -24.77 -12.98
CA ARG A 29 34.32 -25.33 -11.64
C ARG A 29 35.59 -25.29 -10.79
N GLN A 30 36.75 -25.50 -11.41
CA GLN A 30 38.04 -25.44 -10.72
C GLN A 30 38.44 -24.00 -10.37
N GLU A 31 38.17 -23.05 -11.28
CA GLU A 31 38.57 -21.65 -11.14
C GLU A 31 37.55 -20.78 -10.36
N ALA A 32 36.29 -21.21 -10.26
CA ALA A 32 35.22 -20.43 -9.62
C ALA A 32 35.53 -19.99 -8.17
N PRO A 33 36.09 -20.83 -7.29
CA PRO A 33 36.45 -20.41 -5.94
C PRO A 33 37.53 -19.31 -5.91
N LEU A 34 38.45 -19.31 -6.87
CA LEU A 34 39.52 -18.32 -6.99
C LEU A 34 38.98 -16.97 -7.48
N LEU A 35 38.01 -17.00 -8.40
CA LEU A 35 37.36 -15.79 -8.93
C LEU A 35 36.37 -15.16 -7.95
N LEU A 36 35.78 -15.97 -7.07
CA LEU A 36 34.72 -15.52 -6.16
C LEU A 36 35.16 -14.38 -5.23
N LEU A 37 36.33 -14.51 -4.58
CA LEU A 37 36.82 -13.50 -3.62
C LEU A 37 37.14 -12.14 -4.28
N PRO A 38 37.95 -12.07 -5.35
CA PRO A 38 38.22 -10.81 -6.04
C PRO A 38 36.95 -10.12 -6.56
N LEU A 39 36.00 -10.89 -7.09
CA LEU A 39 34.73 -10.35 -7.58
C LEU A 39 33.83 -9.82 -6.45
N ALA A 40 33.73 -10.56 -5.33
CA ALA A 40 32.96 -10.14 -4.16
C ALA A 40 33.56 -8.88 -3.48
N VAL A 41 34.89 -8.79 -3.40
CA VAL A 41 35.59 -7.60 -2.90
C VAL A 41 35.38 -6.42 -3.85
N THR A 42 35.44 -6.63 -5.17
CA THR A 42 35.17 -5.55 -6.14
C THR A 42 33.74 -5.05 -6.05
N LEU A 43 32.77 -5.96 -5.86
CA LEU A 43 31.36 -5.63 -5.70
C LEU A 43 31.08 -4.78 -4.44
N SER A 44 31.77 -5.08 -3.34
CA SER A 44 31.55 -4.43 -2.04
C SER A 44 32.41 -3.19 -1.81
N GLY A 45 33.65 -3.19 -2.31
CA GLY A 45 34.67 -2.18 -2.03
C GLY A 45 34.92 -1.17 -3.15
N SER A 46 34.44 -1.38 -4.38
CA SER A 46 34.68 -0.43 -5.47
C SER A 46 33.82 0.83 -5.34
N GLU A 47 34.47 1.98 -5.46
CA GLU A 47 33.84 3.30 -5.47
C GLU A 47 32.97 3.49 -6.73
N PHE A 48 33.37 2.85 -7.83
CA PHE A 48 32.77 3.02 -9.15
C PHE A 48 31.55 2.11 -9.33
N LEU A 49 30.41 2.71 -9.64
CA LEU A 49 29.15 1.99 -9.85
C LEU A 49 29.24 0.99 -11.01
N GLU A 50 29.93 1.35 -12.09
CA GLU A 50 30.07 0.51 -13.28
C GLU A 50 30.88 -0.76 -13.00
N ALA A 51 32.00 -0.63 -12.29
CA ALA A 51 32.79 -1.77 -11.85
C ALA A 51 31.97 -2.71 -10.93
N ARG A 52 31.17 -2.16 -10.00
CA ARG A 52 30.27 -2.97 -9.16
C ARG A 52 29.19 -3.69 -9.97
N ARG A 53 28.62 -3.03 -10.99
CA ARG A 53 27.63 -3.65 -11.89
C ARG A 53 28.24 -4.81 -12.68
N LYS A 54 29.41 -4.61 -13.28
CA LYS A 54 30.12 -5.64 -14.05
C LYS A 54 30.57 -6.81 -13.17
N ALA A 55 31.08 -6.53 -11.96
CA ALA A 55 31.38 -7.58 -10.98
C ALA A 55 30.13 -8.37 -10.57
N GLY A 56 28.99 -7.68 -10.41
CA GLY A 56 27.69 -8.31 -10.18
C GLY A 56 27.28 -9.25 -11.33
N THR A 57 27.40 -8.81 -12.58
CA THR A 57 27.13 -9.64 -13.77
C THR A 57 28.04 -10.86 -13.81
N ALA A 58 29.35 -10.68 -13.59
CA ALA A 58 30.30 -11.79 -13.54
C ALA A 58 29.94 -12.83 -12.48
N LEU A 59 29.52 -12.40 -11.28
CA LEU A 59 29.08 -13.30 -10.20
C LEU A 59 27.78 -14.05 -10.54
N GLN A 60 26.85 -13.42 -11.25
CA GLN A 60 25.61 -14.06 -11.70
C GLN A 60 25.90 -15.12 -12.77
N ASP A 61 26.73 -14.80 -13.75
CA ASP A 61 27.14 -15.73 -14.80
C ASP A 61 27.98 -16.88 -14.23
N LEU A 62 28.83 -16.58 -13.23
CA LEU A 62 29.67 -17.59 -12.57
C LEU A 62 28.81 -18.69 -11.93
N VAL A 63 27.78 -18.32 -11.16
CA VAL A 63 26.91 -19.32 -10.51
C VAL A 63 26.07 -20.10 -11.52
N ARG A 64 25.63 -19.45 -12.61
CA ARG A 64 24.88 -20.11 -13.67
C ARG A 64 25.71 -21.14 -14.43
N ASN A 65 26.97 -20.83 -14.72
CA ASN A 65 27.80 -21.66 -15.61
C ASN A 65 28.71 -22.64 -14.85
N ALA A 66 29.20 -22.27 -13.66
CA ALA A 66 30.04 -23.13 -12.83
C ALA A 66 29.23 -24.03 -11.88
N GLY A 67 27.98 -23.66 -11.56
CA GLY A 67 27.14 -24.39 -10.61
C GLY A 67 27.27 -23.90 -9.17
N VAL A 68 26.17 -24.03 -8.42
CA VAL A 68 26.02 -23.52 -7.05
C VAL A 68 26.96 -24.24 -6.08
N ASP A 69 27.19 -25.53 -6.29
CA ASP A 69 28.02 -26.40 -5.44
C ASP A 69 29.48 -25.94 -5.33
N THR A 70 30.00 -25.25 -6.35
CA THR A 70 31.38 -24.73 -6.33
C THR A 70 31.54 -23.47 -5.47
N VAL A 71 30.46 -22.71 -5.31
CA VAL A 71 30.46 -21.41 -4.62
C VAL A 71 30.07 -21.56 -3.15
N VAL A 72 29.17 -22.51 -2.85
CA VAL A 72 28.64 -22.75 -1.49
C VAL A 72 29.73 -22.97 -0.43
N PRO A 73 30.76 -23.83 -0.63
CA PRO A 73 31.79 -24.06 0.38
C PRO A 73 32.57 -22.80 0.79
N THR A 74 32.75 -21.88 -0.15
CA THR A 74 33.47 -20.63 0.13
C THR A 74 32.56 -19.63 0.84
N LEU A 75 31.30 -19.51 0.42
CA LEU A 75 30.33 -18.61 1.05
C LEU A 75 29.92 -19.10 2.45
N SER A 76 29.76 -20.40 2.66
CA SER A 76 29.45 -20.98 3.98
C SER A 76 30.52 -20.62 5.00
N LYS A 77 31.81 -20.76 4.63
CA LYS A 77 32.94 -20.34 5.46
C LYS A 77 32.94 -18.85 5.79
N TRP A 78 32.40 -18.00 4.92
CA TRP A 78 32.31 -16.55 5.18
C TRP A 78 31.10 -16.17 6.04
N LEU A 79 30.09 -17.02 6.10
CA LEU A 79 28.86 -16.85 6.89
C LEU A 79 28.93 -17.51 8.27
N GLU A 80 29.94 -18.35 8.54
CA GLU A 80 30.23 -18.94 9.85
C GLU A 80 30.15 -17.95 11.01
N LYS A 81 29.73 -18.43 12.19
CA LYS A 81 29.47 -17.61 13.37
C LYS A 81 30.67 -16.76 13.79
N ASP A 82 31.88 -17.31 13.69
CA ASP A 82 33.13 -16.66 14.12
C ASP A 82 33.63 -15.56 13.17
N GLN A 83 33.04 -15.44 11.97
CA GLN A 83 33.46 -14.44 11.00
C GLN A 83 33.03 -13.03 11.40
N THR A 84 33.84 -12.04 11.00
CA THR A 84 33.52 -10.64 11.23
C THR A 84 32.26 -10.20 10.47
N ARG A 85 31.52 -9.25 11.04
CA ARG A 85 30.31 -8.69 10.39
C ARG A 85 30.61 -8.13 8.99
N LYS A 86 31.79 -7.54 8.77
CA LYS A 86 32.19 -7.03 7.44
C LYS A 86 32.24 -8.17 6.42
N ARG A 87 32.88 -9.28 6.77
CA ARG A 87 32.97 -10.46 5.89
C ARG A 87 31.59 -11.08 5.62
N LYS A 88 30.76 -11.24 6.67
CA LYS A 88 29.37 -11.71 6.51
C LYS A 88 28.55 -10.80 5.60
N THR A 89 28.74 -9.48 5.69
CA THR A 89 28.06 -8.50 4.83
C THR A 89 28.44 -8.68 3.35
N ILE A 90 29.74 -8.88 3.06
CA ILE A 90 30.21 -9.14 1.69
C ILE A 90 29.63 -10.46 1.16
N ALA A 91 29.60 -11.50 2.00
CA ALA A 91 29.01 -12.78 1.66
C ALA A 91 27.51 -12.65 1.34
N LEU A 92 26.72 -11.98 2.19
CA LEU A 92 25.30 -11.74 1.95
C LEU A 92 25.04 -10.87 0.72
N GLN A 93 25.85 -9.84 0.48
CA GLN A 93 25.74 -9.01 -0.72
C GLN A 93 25.95 -9.83 -2.00
N THR A 94 26.97 -10.69 -1.98
CA THR A 94 27.30 -11.59 -3.10
C THR A 94 26.18 -12.61 -3.29
N TRP A 95 25.72 -13.23 -2.20
CA TRP A 95 24.69 -14.25 -2.21
C TRP A 95 23.33 -13.72 -2.68
N ALA A 96 22.92 -12.51 -2.26
CA ALA A 96 21.68 -11.90 -2.71
C ALA A 96 21.59 -11.75 -4.25
N LEU A 97 22.71 -11.47 -4.92
CA LEU A 97 22.76 -11.39 -6.38
C LEU A 97 22.70 -12.77 -7.05
N MET A 98 23.39 -13.74 -6.47
CA MET A 98 23.45 -15.12 -6.96
C MET A 98 22.10 -15.82 -6.82
N LEU A 99 21.40 -15.65 -5.69
CA LEU A 99 20.06 -16.21 -5.46
C LEU A 99 19.07 -15.80 -6.56
N SER A 100 19.06 -14.53 -6.97
CA SER A 100 18.23 -14.07 -8.09
C SER A 100 18.63 -14.70 -9.43
N ALA A 101 19.93 -14.94 -9.65
CA ALA A 101 20.42 -15.56 -10.88
C ALA A 101 20.10 -17.05 -10.95
N ILE A 102 20.18 -17.77 -9.82
CA ILE A 102 19.79 -19.18 -9.67
C ILE A 102 18.29 -19.32 -9.93
N ALA A 103 17.46 -18.52 -9.25
CA ALA A 103 16.01 -18.53 -9.46
C ALA A 103 15.63 -18.27 -10.93
N SER A 104 16.32 -17.33 -11.58
CA SER A 104 16.12 -17.06 -13.01
C SER A 104 16.58 -18.21 -13.91
N ALA A 105 17.61 -18.97 -13.52
CA ALA A 105 18.07 -20.13 -14.29
C ALA A 105 17.10 -21.30 -14.18
N LEU A 106 16.45 -21.46 -13.03
CA LEU A 106 15.39 -22.45 -12.79
C LEU A 106 14.01 -22.04 -13.35
N GLY A 107 13.91 -20.90 -14.06
CA GLY A 107 12.65 -20.42 -14.64
C GLY A 107 11.67 -19.80 -13.63
N LEU A 108 12.05 -19.64 -12.35
CA LEU A 108 11.21 -19.10 -11.28
C LEU A 108 11.08 -17.56 -11.31
N SER A 109 11.73 -16.88 -12.26
CA SER A 109 11.72 -15.42 -12.34
C SER A 109 10.36 -14.88 -12.78
N GLY A 110 9.60 -14.32 -11.84
CA GLY A 110 8.29 -13.65 -12.00
C GLY A 110 8.25 -12.46 -12.97
N LYS A 111 8.36 -12.75 -14.27
CA LYS A 111 7.89 -11.90 -15.38
C LYS A 111 6.93 -12.71 -16.27
N GLY A 112 5.98 -13.36 -15.65
CA GLY A 112 4.80 -13.92 -16.30
C GLY A 112 3.57 -13.28 -15.69
N ASN A 113 3.21 -12.08 -16.16
CA ASN A 113 1.83 -11.60 -16.11
C ASN A 113 1.01 -12.32 -17.19
N ASP A 114 1.26 -13.62 -17.38
CA ASP A 114 0.43 -14.45 -18.22
C ASP A 114 -0.63 -15.04 -17.31
N SER A 115 -1.83 -14.56 -17.55
CA SER A 115 -3.10 -15.14 -17.18
C SER A 115 -3.20 -16.60 -17.64
N SER A 116 -2.42 -17.51 -17.05
CA SER A 116 -2.72 -18.94 -17.06
C SER A 116 -3.29 -19.30 -15.69
N SER A 117 -4.59 -19.50 -15.71
CA SER A 117 -5.46 -19.91 -14.61
C SER A 117 -5.06 -21.27 -14.03
N ASP A 118 -3.99 -21.33 -13.24
CA ASP A 118 -3.65 -22.55 -12.51
C ASP A 118 -2.80 -22.25 -11.25
N ASN A 119 -3.31 -21.36 -10.40
CA ASN A 119 -2.72 -21.07 -9.07
C ASN A 119 -2.94 -22.22 -8.04
N THR A 120 -3.11 -23.46 -8.52
CA THR A 120 -3.43 -24.65 -7.70
C THR A 120 -2.41 -25.78 -7.86
N LYS A 121 -1.28 -25.55 -8.54
CA LYS A 121 -0.17 -26.50 -8.51
C LYS A 121 0.68 -26.20 -7.28
N GLY A 122 1.01 -27.24 -6.52
CA GLY A 122 1.81 -27.19 -5.29
C GLY A 122 3.19 -26.57 -5.52
N ILE A 123 4.04 -26.62 -4.49
CA ILE A 123 5.46 -26.24 -4.64
C ILE A 123 5.98 -26.97 -5.88
N THR A 124 6.35 -26.22 -6.92
CA THR A 124 6.79 -26.85 -8.16
C THR A 124 8.14 -27.53 -7.90
N ALA A 125 8.46 -28.60 -8.63
CA ALA A 125 9.73 -29.32 -8.44
C ALA A 125 10.93 -28.36 -8.53
N GLU A 126 10.84 -27.31 -9.36
CA GLU A 126 11.86 -26.27 -9.49
C GLU A 126 11.97 -25.38 -8.23
N ALA A 127 10.86 -25.14 -7.52
CA ALA A 127 10.88 -24.41 -6.25
C ALA A 127 11.48 -25.26 -5.12
N GLU A 128 11.20 -26.57 -5.08
CA GLU A 128 11.86 -27.50 -4.15
C GLU A 128 13.36 -27.60 -4.43
N GLU A 129 13.75 -27.71 -5.70
CA GLU A 129 15.15 -27.68 -6.12
C GLU A 129 15.82 -26.36 -5.68
N PHE A 130 15.14 -25.22 -5.89
CA PHE A 130 15.63 -23.93 -5.42
C PHE A 130 15.86 -23.90 -3.91
N ALA A 131 14.97 -24.52 -3.11
CA ALA A 131 15.12 -24.64 -1.67
C ALA A 131 16.44 -25.31 -1.28
N THR A 132 16.81 -26.41 -1.95
CA THR A 132 18.05 -27.15 -1.65
C THR A 132 19.30 -26.27 -1.78
N TYR A 133 19.30 -25.30 -2.70
CA TYR A 133 20.44 -24.42 -2.94
C TYR A 133 20.67 -23.36 -1.86
N TYR A 134 19.65 -22.95 -1.09
CA TYR A 134 19.78 -21.86 -0.12
C TYR A 134 19.54 -22.24 1.35
N THR A 135 18.95 -23.40 1.65
CA THR A 135 18.60 -23.80 3.03
C THR A 135 19.78 -23.70 4.01
N TRP A 136 21.00 -24.06 3.59
CA TRP A 136 22.21 -23.94 4.41
C TRP A 136 22.52 -22.51 4.88
N SER A 137 22.11 -21.50 4.10
CA SER A 137 22.37 -20.08 4.36
C SER A 137 21.26 -19.40 5.17
N LEU A 138 20.11 -20.06 5.31
CA LEU A 138 18.89 -19.49 5.89
C LEU A 138 19.09 -18.98 7.34
N PRO A 139 19.78 -19.69 8.25
CA PRO A 139 20.02 -19.18 9.60
C PRO A 139 20.83 -17.88 9.59
N SER A 140 21.86 -17.80 8.74
CA SER A 140 22.72 -16.61 8.64
C SER A 140 21.98 -15.42 8.00
N ILE A 141 21.08 -15.69 7.05
CA ILE A 141 20.20 -14.68 6.46
C ILE A 141 19.23 -14.13 7.51
N MET A 142 18.64 -15.01 8.33
CA MET A 142 17.71 -14.61 9.38
C MET A 142 18.39 -13.83 10.50
N ASP A 143 19.56 -14.27 10.94
CA ASP A 143 20.39 -13.55 11.91
C ASP A 143 20.69 -12.13 11.44
N ALA A 144 20.94 -11.94 10.13
CA ALA A 144 21.19 -10.64 9.54
C ALA A 144 19.92 -9.80 9.38
N ALA A 145 18.83 -10.39 8.87
CA ALA A 145 17.55 -9.72 8.63
C ALA A 145 16.88 -9.24 9.92
N THR A 146 17.05 -10.00 11.01
CA THR A 146 16.52 -9.69 12.34
C THR A 146 17.56 -9.10 13.30
N TYR A 147 18.74 -8.71 12.78
CA TYR A 147 19.82 -8.19 13.61
C TYR A 147 19.42 -6.89 14.32
N ASP A 148 19.39 -6.95 15.65
CA ASP A 148 19.14 -5.79 16.50
C ASP A 148 20.45 -5.03 16.77
N GLN A 149 20.65 -3.94 16.00
CA GLN A 149 21.80 -3.05 16.15
C GLN A 149 21.83 -2.34 17.52
N ILE A 150 20.68 -2.10 18.15
CA ILE A 150 20.59 -1.39 19.43
C ILE A 150 20.99 -2.32 20.56
N SER A 151 20.46 -3.54 20.62
CA SER A 151 20.85 -4.52 21.64
C SER A 151 22.32 -4.92 21.50
N ALA A 152 22.80 -5.10 20.27
CA ALA A 152 24.20 -5.44 20.00
C ALA A 152 25.18 -4.33 20.40
N SER A 153 24.75 -3.07 20.46
CA SER A 153 25.60 -1.95 20.86
C SER A 153 25.94 -1.94 22.37
N ARG A 154 25.32 -2.82 23.18
CA ARG A 154 25.51 -2.92 24.66
C ARG A 154 25.34 -1.59 25.43
N ILE A 155 24.67 -0.59 24.86
CA ILE A 155 24.41 0.72 25.50
C ILE A 155 23.32 0.63 26.60
N ARG A 156 22.74 -0.55 26.82
CA ARG A 156 21.79 -0.78 27.93
C ARG A 156 22.52 -0.96 29.25
N GLN A 157 22.74 0.14 29.96
CA GLN A 157 22.68 0.16 31.43
C GLN A 157 22.52 1.55 32.04
N ARG A 158 22.63 2.64 31.28
CA ARG A 158 22.36 4.00 31.81
C ARG A 158 21.52 4.80 30.82
N SER A 159 20.46 5.39 31.35
CA SER A 159 19.41 6.21 30.73
C SER A 159 18.30 5.47 29.99
N GLU A 160 17.15 5.42 30.67
CA GLU A 160 15.83 5.62 30.07
C GLU A 160 15.91 6.64 28.93
N GLU A 161 15.30 6.30 27.80
CA GLU A 161 15.27 7.10 26.57
C GLU A 161 16.63 7.29 25.88
N LEU A 162 17.04 6.27 25.10
CA LEU A 162 18.01 6.47 24.02
C LEU A 162 17.57 7.66 23.16
N SER A 163 18.27 8.80 23.31
CA SER A 163 18.06 9.99 22.47
C SER A 163 17.90 9.58 21.01
N GLY A 164 16.88 10.10 20.32
CA GLY A 164 16.62 9.77 18.91
C GLY A 164 17.84 10.00 18.00
N THR A 165 18.76 10.88 18.40
CA THR A 165 20.04 11.11 17.71
C THR A 165 21.04 9.95 17.88
N LEU A 166 21.12 9.34 19.06
CA LEU A 166 21.99 8.20 19.35
C LEU A 166 21.46 6.94 18.67
N ARG A 167 20.14 6.71 18.71
CA ARG A 167 19.48 5.64 17.94
C ARG A 167 19.82 5.73 16.45
N ARG A 168 19.69 6.92 15.85
CA ARG A 168 20.09 7.18 14.46
C ARG A 168 21.56 6.83 14.22
N LYS A 169 22.47 7.26 15.09
CA LYS A 169 23.90 6.94 14.95
C LYS A 169 24.19 5.43 14.99
N ILE A 170 23.48 4.68 15.83
CA ILE A 170 23.65 3.23 15.97
C ILE A 170 23.08 2.49 14.75
N GLU A 171 21.86 2.80 14.35
CA GLU A 171 21.21 2.18 13.19
C GLU A 171 21.95 2.48 11.88
N MET A 172 22.56 3.67 11.76
CA MET A 172 23.45 4.01 10.65
C MET A 172 24.79 3.26 10.69
N LYS A 173 25.17 2.62 11.80
CA LYS A 173 26.37 1.78 11.88
C LYS A 173 26.01 0.32 11.60
N GLY A 174 26.43 -0.20 10.45
CA GLY A 174 26.22 -1.60 10.09
C GLY A 174 24.87 -1.89 9.43
N TRP A 175 24.16 -0.86 8.94
CA TRP A 175 22.91 -1.01 8.18
C TRP A 175 23.07 -1.94 6.96
N MET A 176 24.27 -2.03 6.37
CA MET A 176 24.56 -2.90 5.22
C MET A 176 24.32 -4.37 5.55
N TYR A 177 24.63 -4.80 6.77
CA TYR A 177 24.44 -6.18 7.20
C TYR A 177 22.94 -6.54 7.21
N VAL A 178 22.12 -5.69 7.82
CA VAL A 178 20.66 -5.82 7.82
C VAL A 178 20.10 -5.75 6.41
N PHE A 179 20.53 -4.76 5.63
CA PHE A 179 20.07 -4.55 4.27
C PHE A 179 20.32 -5.75 3.36
N PHE A 180 21.54 -6.31 3.36
CA PHE A 180 21.85 -7.45 2.51
C PHE A 180 21.21 -8.76 3.00
N GLY A 181 21.02 -8.93 4.31
CA GLY A 181 20.18 -10.00 4.85
C GLY A 181 18.75 -9.93 4.31
N LEU A 182 18.11 -8.75 4.39
CA LEU A 182 16.77 -8.54 3.83
C LEU A 182 16.73 -8.69 2.30
N ARG A 183 17.79 -8.33 1.58
CA ARG A 183 17.88 -8.54 0.12
C ARG A 183 17.98 -10.01 -0.25
N CYS A 184 18.65 -10.85 0.55
CA CYS A 184 18.61 -12.30 0.36
C CYS A 184 17.18 -12.82 0.53
N VAL A 185 16.48 -12.42 1.60
CA VAL A 185 15.07 -12.79 1.80
C VAL A 185 14.20 -12.32 0.64
N GLU A 186 14.38 -11.08 0.17
CA GLU A 186 13.64 -10.54 -0.98
C GLU A 186 13.89 -11.36 -2.25
N ALA A 187 15.14 -11.79 -2.50
CA ALA A 187 15.47 -12.64 -3.63
C ALA A 187 14.79 -14.01 -3.55
N ILE A 188 14.79 -14.65 -2.36
CA ILE A 188 14.15 -15.95 -2.15
C ILE A 188 12.62 -15.82 -2.28
N ALA A 189 12.02 -14.85 -1.59
CA ALA A 189 10.58 -14.64 -1.57
C ALA A 189 10.01 -14.13 -2.90
N SER A 190 10.84 -13.53 -3.77
CA SER A 190 10.44 -13.18 -5.14
C SER A 190 10.44 -14.40 -6.08
N ALA A 191 11.28 -15.39 -5.80
CA ALA A 191 11.41 -16.61 -6.61
C ALA A 191 10.40 -17.69 -6.19
N ALA A 192 10.27 -17.92 -4.89
CA ALA A 192 9.37 -18.93 -4.32
C ALA A 192 8.66 -18.35 -3.09
N PRO A 193 7.59 -17.55 -3.29
CA PRO A 193 6.87 -16.92 -2.18
C PRO A 193 6.26 -17.93 -1.21
N SER A 194 5.80 -19.08 -1.72
CA SER A 194 5.18 -20.11 -0.90
C SER A 194 6.12 -20.66 0.17
N LEU A 195 7.36 -20.98 -0.21
CA LEU A 195 8.39 -21.50 0.70
C LEU A 195 8.72 -20.56 1.86
N VAL A 196 8.68 -19.25 1.61
CA VAL A 196 9.03 -18.24 2.63
C VAL A 196 7.85 -17.90 3.52
N TRP A 197 6.68 -17.67 2.93
CA TRP A 197 5.53 -17.11 3.67
C TRP A 197 4.60 -18.17 4.28
N HIS A 198 4.73 -19.44 3.89
CA HIS A 198 3.97 -20.55 4.48
C HIS A 198 4.70 -21.17 5.68
N ASP A 199 6.02 -21.06 5.75
CA ASP A 199 6.79 -21.47 6.92
C ASP A 199 6.57 -20.49 8.08
N VAL A 200 5.78 -20.91 9.07
CA VAL A 200 5.44 -20.12 10.25
C VAL A 200 6.69 -19.74 11.05
N THR A 201 7.65 -20.67 11.17
CA THR A 201 8.85 -20.49 11.99
C THR A 201 9.76 -19.40 11.41
N PHE A 202 9.77 -19.28 10.08
CA PHE A 202 10.50 -18.25 9.37
C PHE A 202 9.72 -16.94 9.28
N ALA A 203 8.47 -16.99 8.82
CA ALA A 203 7.69 -15.81 8.47
C ALA A 203 7.28 -15.00 9.71
N LYS A 204 6.86 -15.63 10.81
CA LYS A 204 6.35 -14.92 11.99
C LYS A 204 7.40 -14.01 12.64
N PRO A 205 8.60 -14.48 13.01
CA PRO A 205 9.63 -13.60 13.59
C PRO A 205 10.06 -12.49 12.63
N LEU A 206 10.16 -12.80 11.33
CA LEU A 206 10.52 -11.82 10.32
C LEU A 206 9.47 -10.71 10.21
N VAL A 207 8.20 -11.06 10.06
CA VAL A 207 7.12 -10.08 9.88
C VAL A 207 6.98 -9.18 11.10
N LEU A 208 7.04 -9.75 12.31
CA LEU A 208 7.00 -8.96 13.56
C LEU A 208 8.18 -7.99 13.65
N TYR A 209 9.38 -8.42 13.23
CA TYR A 209 10.55 -7.54 13.22
C TYR A 209 10.46 -6.45 12.14
N LEU A 210 9.94 -6.80 10.96
CA LEU A 210 9.73 -5.86 9.87
C LEU A 210 8.74 -4.77 10.29
N SER A 211 7.56 -5.15 10.79
CA SER A 211 6.49 -4.21 11.15
C SER A 211 6.82 -3.42 12.41
N GLY A 212 7.27 -4.10 13.48
CA GLY A 212 7.53 -3.48 14.77
C GLY A 212 8.76 -2.57 14.79
N ARG A 213 9.71 -2.75 13.87
CA ARG A 213 11.01 -2.07 13.94
C ARG A 213 11.52 -1.48 12.64
N LEU A 214 11.53 -2.26 11.56
CA LEU A 214 12.21 -1.86 10.33
C LEU A 214 11.41 -0.84 9.48
N ILE A 215 10.08 -0.76 9.65
CA ILE A 215 9.25 0.30 9.05
C ILE A 215 9.76 1.70 9.41
N LEU A 216 10.28 1.88 10.63
CA LEU A 216 10.80 3.15 11.15
C LEU A 216 12.33 3.23 11.12
N HIS A 217 12.99 2.31 10.42
CA HIS A 217 14.43 2.29 10.36
C HIS A 217 14.97 3.59 9.74
N THR A 218 16.03 4.12 10.35
CA THR A 218 16.62 5.41 9.95
C THR A 218 17.21 5.38 8.54
N HIS A 219 17.90 4.30 8.18
CA HIS A 219 18.45 4.12 6.85
C HIS A 219 17.34 3.86 5.78
N PRO A 220 17.23 4.69 4.71
CA PRO A 220 16.15 4.58 3.72
C PRO A 220 16.13 3.27 2.93
N TRP A 221 17.28 2.65 2.67
CA TRP A 221 17.33 1.41 1.88
C TRP A 221 16.82 0.21 2.67
N VAL A 222 17.12 0.13 3.97
CA VAL A 222 16.58 -0.90 4.87
C VAL A 222 15.06 -0.76 4.94
N ARG A 223 14.58 0.47 5.17
CA ARG A 223 13.16 0.80 5.18
C ARG A 223 12.45 0.41 3.89
N GLY A 224 13.06 0.73 2.75
CA GLY A 224 12.51 0.41 1.43
C GLY A 224 12.37 -1.10 1.20
N VAL A 225 13.38 -1.91 1.57
CA VAL A 225 13.27 -3.37 1.46
C VAL A 225 12.23 -3.92 2.44
N ALA A 226 12.21 -3.42 3.68
CA ALA A 226 11.25 -3.87 4.69
C ALA A 226 9.80 -3.67 4.25
N LEU A 227 9.49 -2.50 3.66
CA LEU A 227 8.16 -2.21 3.13
C LEU A 227 7.79 -3.12 1.95
N ARG A 228 8.73 -3.45 1.06
CA ARG A 228 8.47 -4.38 -0.05
C ARG A 228 8.25 -5.81 0.43
N LEU A 229 9.06 -6.28 1.38
CA LEU A 229 8.88 -7.60 1.99
C LEU A 229 7.54 -7.71 2.71
N LEU A 230 7.13 -6.68 3.46
CA LEU A 230 5.80 -6.64 4.07
C LEU A 230 4.69 -6.65 3.00
N GLY A 231 4.86 -5.89 1.92
CA GLY A 231 3.94 -5.94 0.78
C GLY A 231 3.82 -7.34 0.18
N MET A 232 4.95 -8.02 -0.04
CA MET A 232 4.98 -9.40 -0.54
C MET A 232 4.35 -10.39 0.43
N TYR A 233 4.56 -10.23 1.74
CA TYR A 233 3.89 -11.05 2.76
C TYR A 233 2.37 -10.87 2.71
N CYS A 234 1.91 -9.62 2.65
CA CYS A 234 0.50 -9.31 2.50
C CYS A 234 -0.11 -9.96 1.23
N THR A 235 0.52 -9.78 0.06
CA THR A 235 -0.06 -10.28 -1.20
C THR A 235 0.12 -11.78 -1.43
N ASN A 236 1.24 -12.37 -1.00
CA ASN A 236 1.58 -13.75 -1.36
C ASN A 236 1.41 -14.71 -0.17
N GLY A 237 1.45 -14.19 1.06
CA GLY A 237 1.28 -14.96 2.29
C GLY A 237 -0.11 -14.84 2.87
N VAL A 238 -0.66 -13.63 2.95
CA VAL A 238 -1.95 -13.38 3.63
C VAL A 238 -3.11 -13.58 2.66
N GLU A 239 -3.10 -12.93 1.49
CA GLU A 239 -4.20 -13.06 0.51
C GLU A 239 -4.45 -14.49 0.03
N THR A 240 -3.38 -15.28 -0.14
CA THR A 240 -3.49 -16.68 -0.59
C THR A 240 -4.24 -17.57 0.39
N ARG A 241 -4.35 -17.16 1.66
CA ARG A 241 -4.97 -17.97 2.74
C ARG A 241 -6.25 -17.36 3.30
N CYS A 242 -6.32 -16.04 3.36
CA CYS A 242 -7.42 -15.32 4.01
C CYS A 242 -8.25 -14.48 3.02
N SER A 243 -7.77 -14.26 1.80
CA SER A 243 -8.52 -13.62 0.72
C SER A 243 -9.14 -12.26 1.11
N TYR A 244 -8.46 -11.42 1.88
CA TYR A 244 -9.00 -10.14 2.35
C TYR A 244 -9.34 -9.16 1.24
N LEU A 245 -8.70 -9.30 0.07
CA LEU A 245 -8.96 -8.51 -1.11
C LEU A 245 -9.96 -9.16 -2.07
N VAL A 246 -10.25 -10.46 -1.94
CA VAL A 246 -11.05 -11.21 -2.93
C VAL A 246 -12.53 -11.04 -2.65
N ASP A 247 -13.19 -10.34 -3.58
CA ASP A 247 -14.60 -10.03 -3.51
C ASP A 247 -15.50 -11.27 -3.80
N ASP A 248 -14.98 -12.43 -4.19
CA ASP A 248 -15.81 -13.65 -4.35
C ASP A 248 -16.33 -14.24 -3.02
N GLY A 249 -15.63 -13.98 -1.90
CA GLY A 249 -16.17 -14.22 -0.56
C GLY A 249 -17.36 -13.30 -0.21
N TRP A 250 -17.48 -12.20 -0.96
CA TRP A 250 -18.52 -11.18 -0.91
C TRP A 250 -19.66 -11.50 -1.89
N VAL A 251 -19.37 -12.20 -3.00
CA VAL A 251 -20.36 -12.74 -3.97
C VAL A 251 -21.26 -13.80 -3.33
N GLY A 252 -20.72 -14.64 -2.44
CA GLY A 252 -21.53 -15.53 -1.59
C GLY A 252 -22.48 -14.79 -0.63
N ALA A 253 -22.32 -13.47 -0.49
CA ALA A 253 -23.16 -12.57 0.29
C ALA A 253 -23.80 -11.43 -0.54
N HIS A 254 -23.75 -11.48 -1.89
CA HIS A 254 -24.24 -10.43 -2.81
C HIS A 254 -23.67 -9.02 -2.57
N LEU A 255 -22.38 -8.91 -2.26
CA LEU A 255 -21.66 -7.66 -2.05
C LEU A 255 -20.61 -7.52 -3.16
N VAL A 256 -20.74 -6.55 -4.06
CA VAL A 256 -20.22 -6.62 -5.44
C VAL A 256 -18.84 -6.01 -5.65
N THR A 257 -18.13 -6.48 -6.69
CA THR A 257 -16.99 -5.82 -7.33
C THR A 257 -17.33 -5.05 -8.60
N SER A 258 -16.88 -3.81 -8.68
CA SER A 258 -16.52 -3.16 -9.95
C SER A 258 -15.06 -2.71 -9.89
N ALA A 259 -14.17 -3.39 -10.63
CA ALA A 259 -12.85 -2.86 -10.96
C ALA A 259 -12.22 -3.45 -12.23
N VAL A 260 -12.93 -4.27 -13.02
CA VAL A 260 -12.45 -4.71 -14.34
C VAL A 260 -13.63 -4.73 -15.31
N GLU A 261 -13.80 -3.64 -16.07
CA GLU A 261 -14.30 -3.67 -17.46
C GLU A 261 -14.34 -2.25 -18.03
N VAL A 262 -13.15 -1.69 -18.29
CA VAL A 262 -12.98 -0.67 -19.33
C VAL A 262 -11.71 -1.03 -20.08
N LEU A 263 -11.84 -1.94 -21.05
CA LEU A 263 -11.04 -2.08 -22.28
C LEU A 263 -11.30 -3.48 -22.86
N GLY A 264 -12.22 -3.59 -23.82
CA GLY A 264 -12.45 -4.86 -24.50
C GLY A 264 -13.60 -4.95 -25.49
N SER A 265 -14.35 -3.88 -25.78
CA SER A 265 -15.42 -3.94 -26.77
C SER A 265 -14.89 -3.63 -28.18
N LYS A 266 -14.55 -4.67 -28.97
CA LYS A 266 -14.64 -4.61 -30.43
C LYS A 266 -14.63 -5.99 -31.11
N ARG A 267 -15.82 -6.36 -31.64
CA ARG A 267 -16.11 -7.20 -32.83
C ARG A 267 -15.56 -8.65 -32.80
N ARG A 268 -16.40 -9.68 -32.93
CA ARG A 268 -17.09 -10.06 -34.19
C ARG A 268 -18.27 -11.02 -33.92
N ARG A 269 -19.30 -10.91 -34.77
CA ARG A 269 -20.50 -11.75 -34.87
C ARG A 269 -20.27 -12.96 -35.78
N SER A 270 -21.15 -13.97 -35.60
CA SER A 270 -21.49 -15.15 -36.41
C SER A 270 -20.46 -16.30 -36.36
N GLU A 271 -20.82 -17.58 -36.21
CA GLU A 271 -21.96 -18.35 -36.73
C GLU A 271 -22.18 -19.65 -35.91
N LYS A 272 -23.45 -20.09 -35.81
CA LYS A 272 -24.00 -21.46 -35.78
C LYS A 272 -23.09 -22.67 -35.46
N ASP A 273 -23.43 -23.50 -34.45
CA ASP A 273 -24.44 -24.58 -34.53
C ASP A 273 -24.34 -25.64 -33.39
N THR A 274 -25.52 -26.03 -32.91
CA THR A 274 -25.96 -27.36 -32.41
C THR A 274 -25.38 -28.05 -31.16
N SER A 275 -26.28 -28.14 -30.16
CA SER A 275 -26.69 -29.32 -29.37
C SER A 275 -25.71 -30.03 -28.43
N GLN A 276 -26.00 -29.98 -27.11
CA GLN A 276 -26.44 -31.15 -26.33
C GLN A 276 -26.89 -30.74 -24.90
N LYS A 277 -27.97 -31.37 -24.43
CA LYS A 277 -28.64 -31.17 -23.13
C LYS A 277 -27.80 -31.69 -21.94
N PRO A 278 -28.05 -31.19 -20.72
CA PRO A 278 -27.21 -31.47 -19.55
C PRO A 278 -27.69 -32.68 -18.75
N THR A 279 -26.75 -33.46 -18.21
CA THR A 279 -27.01 -34.46 -17.16
C THR A 279 -26.12 -34.23 -15.93
N ARG A 280 -26.82 -34.15 -14.81
CA ARG A 280 -26.44 -34.03 -13.39
C ARG A 280 -25.09 -34.62 -12.92
N ARG A 281 -24.50 -33.82 -12.01
CA ARG A 281 -23.81 -34.15 -10.74
C ARG A 281 -22.57 -35.06 -10.78
N SER A 282 -21.42 -34.45 -10.48
CA SER A 282 -20.39 -35.07 -9.63
C SER A 282 -19.85 -34.03 -8.64
N ARG A 283 -19.90 -34.38 -7.36
CA ARG A 283 -19.27 -33.68 -6.23
C ARG A 283 -17.77 -33.94 -6.31
N ASN A 284 -16.95 -32.92 -6.55
CA ASN A 284 -15.53 -33.01 -6.29
C ASN A 284 -15.25 -32.38 -4.92
N SER A 285 -15.02 -33.24 -3.93
CA SER A 285 -14.56 -32.84 -2.60
C SER A 285 -13.12 -32.35 -2.70
N ALA A 286 -12.89 -31.07 -2.37
CA ALA A 286 -11.55 -30.56 -2.13
C ALA A 286 -11.01 -31.20 -0.84
N VAL A 287 -9.98 -32.04 -0.98
CA VAL A 287 -9.20 -32.58 0.14
C VAL A 287 -8.33 -31.43 0.67
N ALA A 288 -8.64 -30.96 1.87
CA ALA A 288 -7.86 -29.97 2.59
C ALA A 288 -6.63 -30.65 3.23
N ILE A 289 -5.46 -30.06 3.02
CA ILE A 289 -4.25 -30.37 3.80
C ILE A 289 -4.50 -29.83 5.21
N GLN A 290 -4.56 -30.73 6.19
CA GLN A 290 -4.68 -30.37 7.60
C GLN A 290 -3.37 -29.74 8.09
N PRO A 291 -3.39 -28.55 8.71
CA PRO A 291 -2.39 -28.21 9.70
C PRO A 291 -2.75 -28.95 11.00
N SER A 292 -1.80 -29.71 11.53
CA SER A 292 -1.91 -30.39 12.81
C SER A 292 -2.26 -29.38 13.91
N SER A 293 -3.29 -29.71 14.68
CA SER A 293 -3.66 -29.01 15.90
C SER A 293 -2.49 -29.02 16.89
N THR A 294 -2.07 -27.85 17.39
CA THR A 294 -1.77 -27.61 18.81
C THR A 294 -1.39 -26.15 19.06
N ALA A 295 -1.91 -25.59 20.16
CA ALA A 295 -1.55 -24.33 20.82
C ALA A 295 -1.80 -23.00 20.08
N SER A 296 -2.41 -22.06 20.80
CA SER A 296 -2.69 -20.66 20.45
C SER A 296 -1.45 -19.78 20.21
N GLY A 297 -0.30 -20.37 19.85
CA GLY A 297 0.99 -19.71 19.65
C GLY A 297 1.51 -19.69 18.21
N ASP A 298 0.92 -20.47 17.29
CA ASP A 298 1.50 -20.71 15.94
C ASP A 298 0.77 -20.00 14.79
N THR A 299 -0.12 -19.05 15.09
CA THR A 299 -0.76 -18.24 14.05
C THR A 299 0.16 -17.14 13.54
N LEU A 300 0.08 -16.91 12.22
CA LEU A 300 0.83 -15.89 11.52
C LEU A 300 0.17 -14.50 11.67
N PRO A 301 0.95 -13.41 11.70
CA PRO A 301 0.41 -12.06 11.86
C PRO A 301 -0.54 -11.66 10.72
N TYR A 302 -1.54 -10.86 11.05
CA TYR A 302 -2.59 -10.37 10.14
C TYR A 302 -3.49 -11.44 9.52
N MET A 303 -3.47 -12.70 9.98
CA MET A 303 -4.28 -13.77 9.42
C MET A 303 -5.47 -14.15 10.30
N VAL A 304 -6.64 -14.25 9.66
CA VAL A 304 -7.93 -14.63 10.21
C VAL A 304 -8.71 -15.36 9.12
N VAL A 305 -9.14 -16.59 9.42
CA VAL A 305 -9.95 -17.42 8.54
C VAL A 305 -11.36 -17.49 9.12
N PHE A 306 -12.26 -16.67 8.57
CA PHE A 306 -13.67 -16.66 8.99
C PHE A 306 -14.55 -17.67 8.25
N ARG A 307 -14.11 -18.18 7.09
CA ARG A 307 -14.86 -19.10 6.24
C ARG A 307 -13.91 -20.03 5.48
N GLY A 308 -14.27 -21.32 5.35
CA GLY A 308 -13.48 -22.33 4.64
C GLY A 308 -13.68 -23.75 5.21
N SER A 309 -13.00 -24.75 4.65
CA SER A 309 -12.99 -26.13 5.15
C SER A 309 -11.98 -26.37 6.29
N GLY A 310 -11.24 -25.33 6.69
CA GLY A 310 -10.30 -25.36 7.81
C GLY A 310 -10.93 -24.92 9.13
N PRO A 311 -10.17 -24.95 10.25
CA PRO A 311 -10.64 -24.43 11.53
C PRO A 311 -10.96 -22.93 11.38
N ILE A 312 -12.19 -22.56 11.70
CA ILE A 312 -12.65 -21.16 11.70
C ILE A 312 -12.06 -20.48 12.95
N ASP A 313 -11.50 -19.29 12.77
CA ASP A 313 -10.94 -18.50 13.87
C ASP A 313 -12.03 -17.88 14.76
N ASN A 314 -11.73 -17.79 16.06
CA ASN A 314 -12.61 -17.16 17.04
C ASN A 314 -12.68 -15.63 16.89
N THR A 315 -13.72 -15.02 17.47
CA THR A 315 -13.88 -13.55 17.55
C THR A 315 -12.68 -12.87 18.20
N ASP A 316 -12.12 -13.47 19.26
CA ASP A 316 -10.96 -12.92 19.97
C ASP A 316 -9.72 -12.82 19.06
N ARG A 317 -9.49 -13.82 18.20
CA ARG A 317 -8.37 -13.81 17.25
C ARG A 317 -8.54 -12.71 16.21
N ALA A 318 -9.77 -12.46 15.77
CA ALA A 318 -10.05 -11.36 14.87
C ALA A 318 -9.76 -9.99 15.50
N GLU A 319 -10.12 -9.81 16.76
CA GLU A 319 -9.80 -8.59 17.52
C GLU A 319 -8.29 -8.41 17.71
N GLU A 320 -7.55 -9.48 18.01
CA GLU A 320 -6.08 -9.45 18.01
C GLU A 320 -5.52 -8.99 16.67
N VAL A 321 -6.04 -9.50 15.55
CA VAL A 321 -5.59 -9.11 14.22
C VAL A 321 -5.97 -7.65 13.90
N LEU A 322 -7.14 -7.17 14.30
CA LEU A 322 -7.47 -5.74 14.20
C LEU A 322 -6.45 -4.88 14.96
N ASN A 323 -6.01 -5.33 16.14
CA ASN A 323 -4.95 -4.67 16.91
C ASN A 323 -3.59 -4.71 16.20
N GLU A 324 -3.19 -5.86 15.65
CA GLU A 324 -1.94 -6.04 14.88
C GLU A 324 -1.90 -5.11 13.64
N ILE A 325 -2.98 -5.10 12.86
CA ILE A 325 -3.14 -4.24 11.67
C ILE A 325 -3.12 -2.78 12.09
N SER A 326 -3.90 -2.41 13.11
CA SER A 326 -3.97 -1.04 13.61
C SER A 326 -2.60 -0.56 14.05
N ALA A 327 -1.87 -1.34 14.86
CA ALA A 327 -0.52 -1.02 15.34
C ALA A 327 0.46 -0.76 14.19
N SER A 328 0.46 -1.62 13.18
CA SER A 328 1.31 -1.49 11.99
C SER A 328 0.96 -0.25 11.16
N LEU A 329 -0.33 0.05 11.03
CA LEU A 329 -0.81 1.26 10.38
C LEU A 329 -0.34 2.52 11.14
N ARG A 330 -0.35 2.52 12.48
CA ARG A 330 0.20 3.66 13.26
C ARG A 330 1.68 3.90 12.95
N LEU A 331 2.47 2.82 12.86
CA LEU A 331 3.90 2.92 12.55
C LEU A 331 4.14 3.40 11.12
N LEU A 332 3.33 2.97 10.14
CA LEU A 332 3.39 3.49 8.77
C LEU A 332 3.01 4.96 8.67
N LEU A 333 1.97 5.38 9.38
CA LEU A 333 1.56 6.78 9.45
C LEU A 333 2.62 7.64 10.15
N LEU A 334 3.28 7.11 11.18
CA LEU A 334 4.46 7.76 11.78
C LEU A 334 5.62 7.88 10.79
N ASN A 335 5.85 6.87 9.94
CA ASN A 335 6.83 6.96 8.85
C ASN A 335 6.47 8.08 7.85
N PHE A 336 5.18 8.31 7.55
CA PHE A 336 4.78 9.48 6.76
C PHE A 336 5.13 10.78 7.47
N ALA A 337 4.81 10.91 8.76
CA ALA A 337 5.14 12.11 9.54
C ALA A 337 6.65 12.38 9.62
N GLN A 338 7.50 11.34 9.59
CA GLN A 338 8.96 11.46 9.60
C GLN A 338 9.60 11.58 8.21
N SER A 339 8.80 11.57 7.14
CA SER A 339 9.31 11.58 5.75
C SER A 339 9.74 12.95 5.22
N ASP A 340 9.53 14.00 6.03
CA ASP A 340 9.81 15.37 5.65
C ASP A 340 11.30 15.63 5.45
N VAL A 341 11.57 16.57 4.55
CA VAL A 341 12.90 17.00 4.15
C VAL A 341 12.98 18.51 4.35
N SER A 342 14.17 19.03 4.63
CA SER A 342 14.44 20.47 4.63
C SER A 342 13.93 21.11 3.34
N ASN A 343 13.58 22.40 3.41
CA ASN A 343 12.83 23.20 2.43
C ASN A 343 13.43 23.29 1.00
N GLU A 344 14.45 22.49 0.68
CA GLU A 344 15.04 22.39 -0.64
C GLU A 344 14.07 21.68 -1.59
N LYS A 345 13.52 22.46 -2.54
CA LYS A 345 12.59 22.00 -3.57
C LYS A 345 13.07 20.70 -4.26
N TYR A 346 14.35 20.62 -4.61
CA TYR A 346 14.93 19.44 -5.26
C TYR A 346 14.92 18.19 -4.37
N ALA A 347 15.34 18.32 -3.11
CA ALA A 347 15.41 17.21 -2.17
C ALA A 347 14.02 16.63 -1.89
N ALA A 348 13.02 17.50 -1.74
CA ALA A 348 11.64 17.10 -1.52
C ALA A 348 10.99 16.46 -2.76
N HIS A 349 11.25 16.95 -3.98
CA HIS A 349 10.80 16.27 -5.21
C HIS A 349 11.44 14.90 -5.41
N ARG A 350 12.73 14.77 -5.09
CA ARG A 350 13.43 13.48 -5.10
C ARG A 350 12.82 12.52 -4.09
N ALA A 351 12.45 13.01 -2.89
CA ALA A 351 11.77 12.21 -1.88
C ALA A 351 10.37 11.76 -2.30
N ILE A 352 9.59 12.63 -2.95
CA ILE A 352 8.27 12.29 -3.53
C ILE A 352 8.41 11.19 -4.60
N ALA A 353 9.49 11.21 -5.37
CA ALA A 353 9.75 10.23 -6.43
C ALA A 353 10.34 8.89 -5.94
N ARG A 354 10.64 8.74 -4.64
CA ARG A 354 11.19 7.47 -4.11
C ARG A 354 10.15 6.35 -4.17
N SER A 355 10.54 5.18 -4.66
CA SER A 355 9.70 3.97 -4.69
C SER A 355 9.28 3.51 -3.29
N SER A 356 10.14 3.66 -2.28
CA SER A 356 9.81 3.32 -0.90
C SER A 356 8.59 4.08 -0.36
N ARG A 357 8.32 5.30 -0.87
CA ARG A 357 7.14 6.07 -0.50
C ARG A 357 5.88 5.47 -1.10
N THR A 358 5.94 5.07 -2.39
CA THR A 358 4.80 4.42 -3.05
C THR A 358 4.51 3.06 -2.44
N ASP A 359 5.53 2.31 -2.05
CA ASP A 359 5.37 1.02 -1.37
C ASP A 359 4.70 1.20 0.01
N ALA A 360 5.09 2.23 0.77
CA ALA A 360 4.44 2.56 2.04
C ALA A 360 2.97 2.98 1.87
N VAL A 361 2.64 3.77 0.84
CA VAL A 361 1.26 4.17 0.51
C VAL A 361 0.41 2.95 0.12
N ARG A 362 0.94 2.06 -0.72
CA ARG A 362 0.27 0.81 -1.12
C ARG A 362 0.00 -0.08 0.08
N LEU A 363 1.01 -0.27 0.94
CA LEU A 363 0.86 -1.08 2.16
C LEU A 363 -0.15 -0.47 3.13
N ALA A 364 -0.16 0.86 3.29
CA ALA A 364 -1.16 1.54 4.12
C ALA A 364 -2.58 1.33 3.59
N LEU A 365 -2.79 1.48 2.27
CA LEU A 365 -4.10 1.22 1.65
C LEU A 365 -4.53 -0.24 1.77
N TYR A 366 -3.60 -1.17 1.59
CA TYR A 366 -3.83 -2.59 1.80
C TYR A 366 -4.31 -2.85 3.24
N LEU A 367 -3.57 -2.37 4.25
CA LEU A 367 -3.93 -2.57 5.66
C LEU A 367 -5.26 -1.90 6.04
N ILE A 368 -5.60 -0.74 5.44
CA ILE A 368 -6.91 -0.11 5.63
C ILE A 368 -8.03 -0.99 5.05
N ARG A 369 -7.83 -1.55 3.85
CA ARG A 369 -8.78 -2.48 3.24
C ARG A 369 -8.91 -3.77 4.06
N SER A 370 -7.80 -4.35 4.53
CA SER A 370 -7.81 -5.52 5.41
C SER A 370 -8.53 -5.23 6.73
N LEU A 371 -8.30 -4.05 7.34
CA LEU A 371 -9.01 -3.61 8.54
C LEU A 371 -10.52 -3.56 8.31
N ALA A 372 -10.96 -3.02 7.17
CA ALA A 372 -12.37 -2.96 6.80
C ALA A 372 -12.95 -4.35 6.52
N ALA A 373 -12.22 -5.22 5.82
CA ALA A 373 -12.64 -6.58 5.51
C ALA A 373 -12.81 -7.44 6.78
N VAL A 374 -11.83 -7.41 7.70
CA VAL A 374 -11.93 -8.12 8.99
C VAL A 374 -13.07 -7.55 9.83
N SER A 375 -13.26 -6.22 9.84
CA SER A 375 -14.39 -5.59 10.55
C SER A 375 -15.75 -6.02 9.98
N MET A 376 -15.88 -6.11 8.65
CA MET A 376 -17.11 -6.62 8.02
C MET A 376 -17.38 -8.07 8.41
N ALA A 377 -16.36 -8.93 8.36
CA ALA A 377 -16.52 -10.33 8.73
C ALA A 377 -16.98 -10.49 10.18
N LEU A 378 -16.41 -9.70 11.11
CA LEU A 378 -16.83 -9.69 12.51
C LEU A 378 -18.27 -9.22 12.69
N LEU A 379 -18.64 -8.11 12.03
CA LEU A 379 -20.00 -7.58 12.13
C LEU A 379 -21.03 -8.54 11.55
N VAL A 380 -20.75 -9.15 10.40
CA VAL A 380 -21.64 -10.15 9.78
C VAL A 380 -21.79 -11.39 10.65
N ASN A 381 -20.71 -11.86 11.27
CA ASN A 381 -20.76 -13.00 12.19
C ASN A 381 -21.56 -12.66 13.46
N ALA A 382 -21.36 -11.48 14.03
CA ALA A 382 -22.10 -11.01 15.19
C ALA A 382 -23.61 -10.85 14.90
N THR A 383 -23.97 -10.34 13.72
CA THR A 383 -25.39 -10.27 13.29
C THR A 383 -26.01 -11.64 13.04
N ALA A 384 -25.24 -12.61 12.57
CA ALA A 384 -25.74 -13.97 12.32
C ALA A 384 -25.97 -14.77 13.62
N ASN A 385 -25.29 -14.41 14.70
CA ASN A 385 -25.43 -15.06 16.01
C ASN A 385 -26.54 -14.43 16.88
N GLU A 386 -27.29 -13.44 16.38
CA GLU A 386 -28.45 -12.80 17.01
C GLU A 386 -28.23 -12.28 18.46
N SER A 387 -26.99 -12.04 18.86
CA SER A 387 -26.65 -11.45 20.16
C SER A 387 -26.50 -9.93 20.02
N GLU A 388 -27.46 -9.16 20.55
CA GLU A 388 -27.38 -7.69 20.57
C GLU A 388 -26.15 -7.19 21.34
N GLU A 389 -25.83 -7.81 22.49
CA GLU A 389 -24.65 -7.47 23.29
C GLU A 389 -23.35 -7.71 22.54
N GLY A 390 -23.24 -8.85 21.84
CA GLY A 390 -22.09 -9.16 20.99
C GLY A 390 -21.93 -8.20 19.82
N LEU A 391 -23.04 -7.82 19.16
CA LEU A 391 -23.02 -6.84 18.07
C LEU A 391 -22.61 -5.45 18.54
N LEU A 392 -23.10 -5.00 19.70
CA LEU A 392 -22.71 -3.72 20.30
C LEU A 392 -21.22 -3.70 20.66
N HIS A 393 -20.71 -4.79 21.24
CA HIS A 393 -19.29 -4.92 21.56
C HIS A 393 -18.41 -4.79 20.32
N VAL A 394 -18.71 -5.56 19.27
CA VAL A 394 -17.96 -5.53 18.00
C VAL A 394 -18.04 -4.15 17.35
N ARG A 395 -19.22 -3.52 17.34
CA ARG A 395 -19.39 -2.14 16.83
C ARG A 395 -18.52 -1.15 17.61
N GLU A 396 -18.41 -1.29 18.93
CA GLU A 396 -17.56 -0.43 19.75
C GLU A 396 -16.07 -0.63 19.44
N VAL A 397 -15.60 -1.87 19.35
CA VAL A 397 -14.21 -2.22 19.01
C VAL A 397 -13.83 -1.64 17.64
N VAL A 398 -14.66 -1.90 16.62
CA VAL A 398 -14.46 -1.38 15.25
C VAL A 398 -14.43 0.15 15.25
N THR A 399 -15.37 0.80 15.95
CA THR A 399 -15.43 2.26 16.06
C THR A 399 -14.16 2.83 16.68
N ARG A 400 -13.65 2.24 17.77
CA ARG A 400 -12.41 2.68 18.42
C ARG A 400 -11.23 2.67 17.44
N HIS A 401 -11.08 1.62 16.61
CA HIS A 401 -10.01 1.54 15.62
C HIS A 401 -10.11 2.63 14.54
N PHE A 402 -11.29 2.85 13.97
CA PHE A 402 -11.47 3.87 12.93
C PHE A 402 -11.44 5.31 13.46
N VAL A 403 -11.92 5.55 14.69
CA VAL A 403 -11.74 6.85 15.38
C VAL A 403 -10.24 7.13 15.59
N ALA A 404 -9.48 6.15 16.08
CA ALA A 404 -8.04 6.29 16.26
C ALA A 404 -7.32 6.57 14.94
N LEU A 405 -7.71 5.88 13.86
CA LEU A 405 -7.17 6.10 12.52
C LEU A 405 -7.44 7.52 12.01
N ARG A 406 -8.69 7.99 12.09
CA ARG A 406 -9.08 9.36 11.70
C ARG A 406 -8.30 10.42 12.49
N ARG A 407 -8.14 10.24 13.81
CA ARG A 407 -7.34 11.12 14.66
C ARG A 407 -5.87 11.17 14.23
N GLN A 408 -5.29 10.03 13.84
CA GLN A 408 -3.91 9.97 13.35
C GLN A 408 -3.75 10.69 12.00
N PHE A 409 -4.66 10.48 11.06
CA PHE A 409 -4.66 11.21 9.80
C PHE A 409 -4.77 12.73 10.02
N ASN A 410 -5.68 13.17 10.88
CA ASN A 410 -5.82 14.58 11.22
C ASN A 410 -4.54 15.14 11.86
N SER A 411 -3.95 14.45 12.83
CA SER A 411 -2.67 14.87 13.45
C SER A 411 -1.54 15.07 12.44
N ILE A 412 -1.42 14.20 11.43
CA ILE A 412 -0.36 14.30 10.41
C ILE A 412 -0.68 15.41 9.40
N ALA A 413 -1.96 15.63 9.09
CA ALA A 413 -2.44 16.66 8.17
C ALA A 413 -2.48 18.07 8.77
N ALA A 414 -2.69 18.19 10.08
CA ALA A 414 -2.90 19.45 10.79
C ALA A 414 -1.83 20.52 10.51
N PRO A 415 -0.52 20.21 10.42
CA PRO A 415 0.49 21.21 10.10
C PRO A 415 0.35 21.80 8.68
N ALA A 416 -0.14 21.02 7.71
CA ALA A 416 -0.38 21.53 6.36
C ALA A 416 -1.66 22.39 6.29
N ILE A 417 -2.71 21.96 7.01
CA ILE A 417 -3.99 22.66 7.06
C ILE A 417 -3.86 24.00 7.80
N SER A 418 -3.32 23.99 9.02
CA SER A 418 -3.18 25.19 9.87
C SER A 418 -2.30 26.27 9.25
N ASN A 419 -1.20 25.89 8.60
CA ASN A 419 -0.31 26.83 7.93
C ASN A 419 -0.79 27.23 6.53
N GLY A 420 -1.83 26.58 6.00
CA GLY A 420 -2.28 26.75 4.61
C GLY A 420 -1.19 26.50 3.57
N SER A 421 -0.15 25.74 3.92
CA SER A 421 1.08 25.66 3.16
C SER A 421 1.80 24.33 3.34
N VAL A 422 2.45 23.88 2.27
CA VAL A 422 3.20 22.60 2.24
C VAL A 422 4.71 22.79 2.48
N THR A 423 5.14 23.96 2.95
CA THR A 423 6.55 24.23 3.32
C THR A 423 7.02 23.26 4.38
N ASN A 424 8.14 22.58 4.14
CA ASN A 424 8.71 21.52 5.00
C ASN A 424 7.85 20.25 5.16
N VAL A 425 6.57 20.28 4.81
CA VAL A 425 5.60 19.18 4.97
C VAL A 425 5.28 18.43 3.66
N MET A 426 6.00 18.74 2.59
CA MET A 426 5.62 18.36 1.22
C MET A 426 5.56 16.85 0.97
N VAL A 427 6.48 16.08 1.56
CA VAL A 427 6.56 14.64 1.33
C VAL A 427 5.43 13.91 2.06
N ARG A 428 5.16 14.26 3.32
CA ARG A 428 4.05 13.65 4.06
C ARG A 428 2.70 14.02 3.45
N THR A 429 2.50 15.28 3.02
CA THR A 429 1.27 15.69 2.34
C THR A 429 1.08 14.94 1.03
N ALA A 430 2.14 14.70 0.24
CA ALA A 430 2.05 13.89 -0.96
C ALA A 430 1.61 12.45 -0.68
N SER A 431 2.14 11.83 0.38
CA SER A 431 1.73 10.48 0.80
C SER A 431 0.28 10.44 1.30
N LEU A 432 -0.11 11.40 2.14
CA LEU A 432 -1.49 11.52 2.65
C LEU A 432 -2.51 11.71 1.53
N VAL A 433 -2.24 12.61 0.59
CA VAL A 433 -3.15 12.86 -0.54
C VAL A 433 -3.31 11.59 -1.39
N GLN A 434 -2.23 10.86 -1.67
CA GLN A 434 -2.36 9.57 -2.38
C GLN A 434 -3.16 8.53 -1.57
N CYS A 435 -2.95 8.44 -0.26
CA CYS A 435 -3.76 7.56 0.59
C CYS A 435 -5.24 7.96 0.60
N PHE A 436 -5.56 9.26 0.67
CA PHE A 436 -6.94 9.72 0.64
C PHE A 436 -7.65 9.36 -0.66
N GLY A 437 -6.97 9.43 -1.80
CA GLY A 437 -7.53 9.00 -3.09
C GLY A 437 -8.01 7.54 -3.14
N GLY A 438 -7.44 6.67 -2.30
CA GLY A 438 -7.83 5.26 -2.21
C GLY A 438 -8.67 4.91 -0.97
N LEU A 439 -8.98 5.88 -0.10
CA LEU A 439 -9.61 5.62 1.20
C LEU A 439 -11.05 5.11 1.05
N VAL A 440 -11.87 5.83 0.26
CA VAL A 440 -13.27 5.46 0.00
C VAL A 440 -13.35 4.15 -0.78
N ALA A 441 -12.46 3.96 -1.76
CA ALA A 441 -12.39 2.73 -2.56
C ALA A 441 -11.92 1.50 -1.75
N ALA A 442 -11.19 1.71 -0.64
CA ALA A 442 -10.79 0.63 0.25
C ALA A 442 -11.96 0.09 1.10
N MET A 443 -13.08 0.82 1.18
CA MET A 443 -14.25 0.39 1.91
C MET A 443 -15.14 -0.53 1.08
N PRO A 444 -15.81 -1.50 1.71
CA PRO A 444 -16.66 -2.44 1.02
C PRO A 444 -17.96 -1.84 0.44
N CYS A 445 -18.46 -2.44 -0.66
CA CYS A 445 -19.75 -2.09 -1.30
C CYS A 445 -20.70 -3.26 -1.36
N VAL A 446 -21.99 -2.94 -1.26
CA VAL A 446 -23.10 -3.82 -1.63
C VAL A 446 -23.72 -3.21 -2.88
N ASN A 447 -23.78 -3.92 -4.03
CA ASN A 447 -24.57 -3.41 -5.15
C ASN A 447 -25.96 -4.03 -5.09
N ASP A 448 -26.98 -3.18 -5.03
CA ASP A 448 -28.41 -3.56 -5.12
C ASP A 448 -28.87 -3.94 -6.54
N ASN A 449 -27.95 -4.27 -7.46
CA ASN A 449 -28.30 -4.53 -8.86
C ASN A 449 -29.10 -5.83 -9.10
N GLY A 450 -29.36 -6.63 -8.07
CA GLY A 450 -30.33 -7.72 -8.11
C GLY A 450 -31.80 -7.29 -8.06
N ARG A 451 -32.11 -6.01 -7.77
CA ARG A 451 -33.49 -5.54 -7.56
C ARG A 451 -34.17 -4.91 -8.79
N LYS A 452 -33.54 -4.96 -9.97
CA LYS A 452 -34.10 -4.39 -11.22
C LYS A 452 -34.24 -5.42 -12.34
N THR A 453 -34.95 -6.53 -12.09
CA THR A 453 -35.56 -7.36 -13.16
C THR A 453 -37.00 -7.79 -12.89
N SER A 454 -37.69 -7.23 -11.89
CA SER A 454 -39.11 -7.52 -11.63
C SER A 454 -39.97 -6.27 -11.40
N ARG A 455 -39.78 -5.26 -12.25
CA ARG A 455 -40.80 -4.23 -12.47
C ARG A 455 -41.23 -4.25 -13.93
N GLY A 456 -41.87 -5.37 -14.28
CA GLY A 456 -42.65 -5.54 -15.50
C GLY A 456 -43.92 -6.27 -15.11
N ASP A 457 -45.01 -5.50 -15.09
CA ASP A 457 -46.42 -5.89 -15.20
C ASP A 457 -46.78 -7.36 -14.96
N ASN A 458 -47.54 -7.61 -13.88
CA ASN A 458 -48.84 -8.26 -13.98
C ASN A 458 -49.58 -8.22 -12.63
N LYS A 459 -50.60 -7.35 -12.57
CA LYS A 459 -51.75 -7.53 -11.69
C LYS A 459 -52.60 -8.65 -12.25
N SER A 460 -52.56 -9.85 -11.65
CA SER A 460 -53.72 -10.74 -11.56
C SER A 460 -53.39 -12.07 -10.89
N ALA A 461 -54.18 -12.37 -9.86
CA ALA A 461 -54.70 -13.68 -9.48
C ALA A 461 -53.82 -14.69 -8.70
N SER A 462 -54.42 -15.07 -7.57
CA SER A 462 -54.44 -16.39 -6.93
C SER A 462 -53.40 -16.69 -5.84
N GLU A 463 -53.89 -16.54 -4.61
CA GLU A 463 -53.61 -17.43 -3.48
C GLU A 463 -53.50 -18.89 -3.94
N THR A 464 -52.42 -19.58 -3.55
CA THR A 464 -52.44 -20.82 -2.75
C THR A 464 -51.05 -21.48 -2.69
N LEU A 465 -50.72 -21.97 -1.48
CA LEU A 465 -49.78 -23.07 -1.16
C LEU A 465 -48.26 -22.83 -1.29
N GLY A 466 -47.59 -22.86 -0.12
CA GLY A 466 -46.27 -23.49 -0.02
C GLY A 466 -45.23 -22.74 0.81
N ASP A 467 -45.44 -22.70 2.12
CA ASP A 467 -44.46 -22.38 3.15
C ASP A 467 -43.21 -23.27 3.02
N VAL A 468 -42.06 -22.68 2.64
CA VAL A 468 -40.73 -23.29 2.75
C VAL A 468 -39.70 -22.19 3.06
N ASN A 469 -39.51 -21.93 4.36
CA ASN A 469 -38.29 -21.41 5.01
C ASN A 469 -37.46 -20.38 4.22
N GLU A 470 -37.92 -19.13 4.19
CA GLU A 470 -37.02 -17.99 4.06
C GLU A 470 -36.35 -17.75 5.42
N GLY A 471 -35.23 -18.41 5.67
CA GLY A 471 -34.36 -18.06 6.80
C GLY A 471 -33.95 -16.59 6.70
N GLU A 472 -34.08 -15.86 7.82
CA GLU A 472 -33.74 -14.44 7.97
C GLU A 472 -32.40 -14.12 7.29
N ARG A 473 -32.47 -13.35 6.20
CA ARG A 473 -31.28 -12.87 5.51
C ARG A 473 -30.64 -11.79 6.37
N VAL A 474 -29.46 -12.07 6.91
CA VAL A 474 -28.57 -11.04 7.49
C VAL A 474 -28.50 -9.85 6.52
N ASP A 475 -28.91 -8.66 6.96
CA ASP A 475 -28.85 -7.44 6.13
C ASP A 475 -27.41 -6.92 6.03
N VAL A 476 -26.60 -7.62 5.22
CA VAL A 476 -25.20 -7.25 5.01
C VAL A 476 -25.07 -5.86 4.36
N GLY A 477 -26.14 -5.41 3.69
CA GLY A 477 -26.32 -4.05 3.18
C GLY A 477 -26.17 -2.98 4.26
N SER A 478 -26.94 -3.09 5.33
CA SER A 478 -26.89 -2.11 6.43
C SER A 478 -25.56 -2.17 7.19
N VAL A 479 -24.97 -3.36 7.35
CA VAL A 479 -23.65 -3.52 8.00
C VAL A 479 -22.54 -2.80 7.20
N ALA A 480 -22.52 -2.97 5.88
CA ALA A 480 -21.54 -2.29 5.02
C ALA A 480 -21.74 -0.77 5.01
N ARG A 481 -22.99 -0.30 4.96
CA ARG A 481 -23.34 1.13 5.03
C ARG A 481 -22.92 1.74 6.36
N TRP A 482 -23.19 1.06 7.48
CA TRP A 482 -22.75 1.48 8.81
C TRP A 482 -21.23 1.55 8.89
N LEU A 483 -20.52 0.53 8.41
CA LEU A 483 -19.06 0.52 8.42
C LEU A 483 -18.47 1.67 7.60
N LEU A 484 -19.00 1.93 6.39
CA LEU A 484 -18.59 3.04 5.56
C LEU A 484 -18.73 4.38 6.30
N CYS A 485 -19.91 4.64 6.89
CA CYS A 485 -20.19 5.88 7.60
C CYS A 485 -19.34 6.05 8.88
N ASN A 486 -19.04 4.95 9.56
CA ASN A 486 -18.20 4.97 10.75
C ASN A 486 -16.70 5.12 10.42
N ALA A 487 -16.22 4.38 9.41
CA ALA A 487 -14.83 4.40 8.98
C ALA A 487 -14.44 5.73 8.33
N ILE A 488 -15.30 6.24 7.44
CA ILE A 488 -15.11 7.46 6.66
C ILE A 488 -16.34 8.35 6.83
N ASN A 489 -16.46 8.99 7.99
CA ASN A 489 -17.53 9.97 8.17
C ASN A 489 -17.32 11.21 7.31
N LEU A 490 -18.42 11.82 6.85
CA LEU A 490 -18.40 13.01 6.01
C LEU A 490 -17.70 14.20 6.70
N GLU A 491 -17.77 14.29 8.03
CA GLU A 491 -17.02 15.29 8.80
C GLU A 491 -15.51 15.13 8.65
N PHE A 492 -14.97 13.90 8.65
CA PHE A 492 -13.55 13.67 8.42
C PHE A 492 -13.14 14.08 7.01
N ILE A 493 -14.00 13.84 6.02
CA ILE A 493 -13.76 14.30 4.65
C ILE A 493 -13.71 15.83 4.61
N GLN A 494 -14.69 16.50 5.19
CA GLN A 494 -14.81 17.96 5.16
C GLN A 494 -13.71 18.66 5.98
N GLN A 495 -13.35 18.12 7.15
CA GLN A 495 -12.42 18.77 8.08
C GLN A 495 -10.96 18.39 7.84
N THR A 496 -10.68 17.20 7.30
CA THR A 496 -9.31 16.70 7.14
C THR A 496 -8.94 16.45 5.68
N VAL A 497 -9.73 15.65 4.95
CA VAL A 497 -9.36 15.22 3.59
C VAL A 497 -9.39 16.39 2.61
N ALA A 498 -10.54 17.07 2.48
CA ALA A 498 -10.73 18.15 1.53
C ALA A 498 -9.76 19.33 1.79
N PRO A 499 -9.53 19.80 3.03
CA PRO A 499 -8.54 20.86 3.29
C PRO A 499 -7.10 20.44 2.98
N THR A 500 -6.74 19.18 3.23
CA THR A 500 -5.39 18.67 2.89
C THR A 500 -5.18 18.63 1.37
N VAL A 501 -6.16 18.11 0.63
CA VAL A 501 -6.14 18.07 -0.84
C VAL A 501 -6.12 19.50 -1.39
N ALA A 502 -6.90 20.41 -0.80
CA ALA A 502 -6.94 21.82 -1.19
C ALA A 502 -5.58 22.51 -1.08
N VAL A 503 -4.93 22.38 0.08
CA VAL A 503 -3.59 22.92 0.31
C VAL A 503 -2.58 22.34 -0.67
N ALA A 504 -2.66 21.03 -0.97
CA ALA A 504 -1.81 20.37 -1.95
C ALA A 504 -2.08 20.83 -3.39
N MET A 505 -3.33 21.08 -3.78
CA MET A 505 -3.65 21.62 -5.12
C MET A 505 -3.12 23.05 -5.27
N ARG A 506 -3.26 23.91 -4.25
CA ARG A 506 -2.78 25.31 -4.26
C ARG A 506 -1.25 25.42 -4.31
N CYS A 507 -0.51 24.34 -4.04
CA CYS A 507 0.95 24.36 -3.98
C CYS A 507 1.65 24.40 -5.35
N GLY A 508 0.94 24.55 -6.47
CA GLY A 508 1.47 24.45 -7.84
C GLY A 508 2.72 25.30 -8.12
N ARG A 509 2.82 26.50 -7.53
CA ARG A 509 4.02 27.36 -7.65
C ARG A 509 5.27 26.73 -7.05
N ARG A 510 5.12 25.96 -5.96
CA ARG A 510 6.22 25.25 -5.30
C ARG A 510 6.46 23.88 -5.90
N SER A 511 5.39 23.12 -6.15
CA SER A 511 5.46 21.76 -6.67
C SER A 511 4.30 21.48 -7.61
N GLU A 512 4.60 21.54 -8.91
CA GLU A 512 3.64 21.15 -9.95
C GLU A 512 3.24 19.68 -9.81
N LYS A 513 4.21 18.79 -9.54
CA LYS A 513 3.98 17.36 -9.36
C LYS A 513 3.01 17.03 -8.21
N LEU A 514 3.09 17.74 -7.09
CA LEU A 514 2.15 17.54 -5.99
C LEU A 514 0.77 18.11 -6.35
N SER A 515 0.73 19.27 -6.99
CA SER A 515 -0.51 19.91 -7.42
C SER A 515 -1.28 19.08 -8.46
N THR A 516 -0.59 18.46 -9.42
CA THR A 516 -1.21 17.55 -10.41
C THR A 516 -1.75 16.28 -9.76
N LEU A 517 -0.94 15.65 -8.90
CA LEU A 517 -1.36 14.49 -8.11
C LEU A 517 -2.59 14.80 -7.26
N ALA A 518 -2.61 15.95 -6.57
CA ALA A 518 -3.74 16.35 -5.75
C ALA A 518 -5.00 16.63 -6.56
N THR A 519 -4.85 17.15 -7.78
CA THR A 519 -5.98 17.35 -8.71
C THR A 519 -6.57 16.01 -9.18
N GLN A 520 -5.70 15.04 -9.50
CA GLN A 520 -6.14 13.68 -9.86
C GLN A 520 -6.85 13.00 -8.69
N VAL A 521 -6.29 13.11 -7.48
CA VAL A 521 -6.90 12.57 -6.27
C VAL A 521 -8.25 13.24 -5.96
N ALA A 522 -8.36 14.56 -6.12
CA ALA A 522 -9.62 15.26 -5.95
C ALA A 522 -10.70 14.73 -6.90
N TYR A 523 -10.34 14.48 -8.16
CA TYR A 523 -11.25 13.89 -9.15
C TYR A 523 -11.71 12.48 -8.74
N VAL A 524 -10.77 11.60 -8.39
CA VAL A 524 -11.08 10.22 -7.95
C VAL A 524 -11.94 10.23 -6.68
N LEU A 525 -11.63 11.09 -5.70
CA LEU A 525 -12.43 11.22 -4.49
C LEU A 525 -13.88 11.62 -4.77
N ARG A 526 -14.10 12.52 -5.74
CA ARG A 526 -15.45 12.91 -6.15
C ARG A 526 -16.20 11.76 -6.79
N GLU A 527 -15.60 11.09 -7.77
CA GLU A 527 -16.22 9.92 -8.41
C GLU A 527 -16.59 8.85 -7.39
N GLN A 528 -15.70 8.58 -6.43
CA GLN A 528 -15.96 7.61 -5.37
C GLN A 528 -17.06 8.06 -4.39
N LEU A 529 -17.12 9.34 -4.03
CA LEU A 529 -18.20 9.86 -3.18
C LEU A 529 -19.54 9.89 -3.90
N GLU A 530 -19.57 10.24 -5.18
CA GLU A 530 -20.76 10.21 -6.01
C GLU A 530 -21.27 8.78 -6.20
N ALA A 531 -20.37 7.82 -6.46
CA ALA A 531 -20.72 6.40 -6.53
C ALA A 531 -21.31 5.86 -5.22
N ARG A 532 -20.92 6.42 -4.07
CA ARG A 532 -21.35 6.02 -2.72
C ARG A 532 -22.43 6.92 -2.12
N ARG A 533 -23.00 7.87 -2.88
CA ARG A 533 -23.96 8.86 -2.38
C ARG A 533 -25.17 8.21 -1.71
N HIS A 534 -25.72 7.18 -2.34
CA HIS A 534 -26.88 6.45 -1.81
C HIS A 534 -26.61 5.79 -0.46
N ASP A 535 -25.40 5.26 -0.24
CA ASP A 535 -25.01 4.61 1.02
C ASP A 535 -24.98 5.59 2.19
N TYR A 536 -24.51 6.82 1.96
CA TYR A 536 -24.49 7.87 2.98
C TYR A 536 -25.90 8.47 3.22
N ASP A 537 -26.68 8.70 2.17
CA ASP A 537 -28.02 9.26 2.28
C ASP A 537 -28.98 8.31 3.03
N THR A 538 -28.87 7.01 2.77
CA THR A 538 -29.68 5.98 3.45
C THR A 538 -29.29 5.80 4.91
N ALA A 539 -27.99 5.79 5.23
CA ALA A 539 -27.52 5.72 6.61
C ALA A 539 -28.00 6.93 7.43
N ARG A 540 -28.05 8.11 6.81
CA ARG A 540 -28.59 9.32 7.44
C ARG A 540 -30.09 9.22 7.72
N ALA A 541 -30.88 8.75 6.76
CA ALA A 541 -32.32 8.57 6.95
C ALA A 541 -32.61 7.63 8.14
N HIS A 542 -31.86 6.54 8.28
CA HIS A 542 -31.99 5.63 9.42
C HIS A 542 -31.61 6.27 10.76
N ALA A 543 -30.56 7.10 10.80
CA ALA A 543 -30.17 7.81 12.02
C ALA A 543 -31.21 8.89 12.41
N ASP A 544 -31.80 9.58 11.43
CA ASP A 544 -32.86 10.56 11.67
C ASP A 544 -34.16 9.87 12.15
N ASP A 545 -34.49 8.68 11.64
CA ASP A 545 -35.62 7.87 12.08
C ASP A 545 -35.43 7.29 13.50
N GLU A 546 -34.23 6.81 13.85
CA GLU A 546 -33.90 6.34 15.22
C GLU A 546 -33.99 7.50 16.23
N ASN A 547 -33.45 8.67 15.88
CA ASN A 547 -33.55 9.87 16.73
C ASN A 547 -35.01 10.38 16.83
N ALA A 548 -35.82 10.21 15.80
CA ALA A 548 -37.24 10.51 15.84
C ALA A 548 -38.01 9.49 16.71
N ALA A 549 -37.66 8.21 16.67
CA ALA A 549 -38.29 7.16 17.48
C ALA A 549 -37.99 7.30 18.98
N VAL A 550 -36.76 7.69 19.37
CA VAL A 550 -36.39 7.96 20.77
C VAL A 550 -37.14 9.19 21.33
N ASN A 551 -37.48 10.15 20.48
CA ASN A 551 -38.27 11.34 20.86
C ASN A 551 -39.79 11.10 20.84
N VAL A 552 -40.24 9.89 20.48
CA VAL A 552 -41.66 9.51 20.42
C VAL A 552 -41.89 8.24 21.27
N SER A 553 -41.50 8.28 22.55
CA SER A 553 -42.15 7.45 23.57
C SER A 553 -43.43 8.16 24.05
N PRO A 554 -44.60 7.49 24.11
CA PRO A 554 -45.88 8.17 24.20
C PRO A 554 -46.34 8.47 25.64
N LEU A 555 -47.05 9.61 25.76
CA LEU A 555 -48.07 9.97 26.75
C LEU A 555 -47.59 10.39 28.15
N GLU A 556 -47.46 11.71 28.35
CA GLU A 556 -48.40 12.43 29.21
C GLU A 556 -48.43 13.93 28.84
N GLY A 557 -49.65 14.50 28.70
CA GLY A 557 -49.82 15.95 28.71
C GLY A 557 -50.04 16.68 27.38
N ARG A 558 -50.75 16.10 26.40
CA ARG A 558 -51.38 16.90 25.32
C ARG A 558 -52.49 17.77 25.94
N LYS A 559 -52.17 19.02 26.30
CA LYS A 559 -53.08 20.21 26.36
C LYS A 559 -52.30 21.42 26.89
N LYS A 560 -51.61 22.15 26.00
CA LYS A 560 -51.28 23.60 26.06
C LYS A 560 -50.08 23.93 25.16
N LEU A 561 -50.24 23.86 23.84
CA LEU A 561 -49.32 24.53 22.89
C LEU A 561 -49.97 24.59 21.50
N ARG A 562 -51.17 25.19 21.46
CA ARG A 562 -51.82 25.69 20.24
C ARG A 562 -52.38 27.08 20.51
N LYS A 563 -51.48 28.00 20.83
CA LYS A 563 -51.61 29.46 20.83
C LYS A 563 -50.19 29.96 21.06
N ILE A 564 -49.75 30.97 20.29
CA ILE A 564 -48.36 31.45 20.16
C ILE A 564 -47.57 30.74 19.05
N SER A 565 -47.98 30.93 17.80
CA SER A 565 -47.10 30.86 16.62
C SER A 565 -47.78 31.54 15.42
N ARG A 566 -48.17 32.79 15.64
CA ARG A 566 -48.46 33.79 14.60
C ARG A 566 -48.05 35.11 15.24
N ASP A 567 -46.77 35.41 15.07
CA ASP A 567 -46.14 36.74 15.14
C ASP A 567 -44.68 36.60 15.56
N LYS A 568 -43.79 36.59 14.57
CA LYS A 568 -42.58 37.44 14.48
C LYS A 568 -41.62 36.91 13.43
N SER A 569 -41.77 37.49 12.25
CA SER A 569 -40.72 37.71 11.27
C SER A 569 -39.71 38.73 11.83
N ASN A 570 -38.44 38.61 11.41
CA ASN A 570 -37.30 39.49 11.62
C ASN A 570 -36.72 39.60 13.04
N ASN A 571 -35.55 39.01 13.29
CA ASN A 571 -34.26 39.72 13.16
C ASN A 571 -33.08 38.74 13.41
N GLY A 572 -31.96 38.98 12.73
CA GLY A 572 -30.78 38.11 12.78
C GLY A 572 -29.99 38.21 14.07
N ASN A 573 -29.52 37.05 14.54
CA ASN A 573 -28.14 36.80 14.99
C ASN A 573 -28.04 35.28 15.29
N CYS A 574 -27.32 34.51 14.47
CA CYS A 574 -27.16 33.07 14.70
C CYS A 574 -26.05 32.86 15.72
N ASP A 575 -26.47 32.70 16.97
CA ASP A 575 -25.72 32.00 18.00
C ASP A 575 -25.39 30.57 17.57
N ARG A 576 -24.21 30.13 18.02
CA ARG A 576 -23.78 28.73 18.04
C ARG A 576 -24.84 27.88 18.73
N GLY A 577 -25.43 26.92 18.02
CA GLY A 577 -26.30 25.93 18.66
C GLY A 577 -27.33 25.31 17.73
N THR A 578 -26.89 24.68 16.64
CA THR A 578 -27.67 23.65 15.93
C THR A 578 -26.66 22.91 15.06
N GLY A 579 -26.42 21.63 15.37
CA GLY A 579 -25.46 20.80 14.64
C GLY A 579 -25.90 20.65 13.19
N SER A 580 -25.29 21.42 12.29
CA SER A 580 -25.44 21.24 10.86
C SER A 580 -24.79 19.91 10.48
N PHE A 581 -25.60 18.87 10.31
CA PHE A 581 -25.15 17.56 9.85
C PHE A 581 -24.61 17.68 8.42
N VAL A 582 -23.30 17.50 8.27
CA VAL A 582 -22.55 17.57 7.00
C VAL A 582 -23.16 16.63 5.98
N THR A 583 -23.56 17.16 4.82
CA THR A 583 -24.11 16.37 3.70
C THR A 583 -23.01 15.92 2.73
N VAL A 584 -23.32 14.91 1.90
CA VAL A 584 -22.44 14.53 0.77
C VAL A 584 -22.24 15.73 -0.16
N ASP A 585 -23.28 16.54 -0.36
CA ASP A 585 -23.22 17.74 -1.18
C ASP A 585 -22.28 18.79 -0.58
N ASP A 586 -22.21 18.95 0.75
CA ASP A 586 -21.24 19.83 1.42
C ASP A 586 -19.80 19.36 1.22
N ALA A 587 -19.56 18.05 1.31
CA ALA A 587 -18.25 17.45 1.09
C ALA A 587 -17.81 17.56 -0.38
N LEU A 588 -18.73 17.30 -1.32
CA LEU A 588 -18.49 17.49 -2.75
C LEU A 588 -18.27 18.97 -3.08
N PHE A 589 -19.07 19.87 -2.52
CA PHE A 589 -18.96 21.32 -2.70
C PHE A 589 -17.60 21.84 -2.24
N ALA A 590 -17.12 21.40 -1.07
CA ALA A 590 -15.78 21.74 -0.56
C ALA A 590 -14.67 21.28 -1.52
N LEU A 591 -14.83 20.12 -2.17
CA LEU A 591 -13.88 19.64 -3.18
C LEU A 591 -14.00 20.40 -4.51
N THR A 592 -15.19 20.92 -4.89
CA THR A 592 -15.43 21.53 -6.22
C THR A 592 -14.98 22.96 -6.22
N THR A 593 -15.38 23.70 -5.21
CA THR A 593 -15.01 25.11 -5.02
C THR A 593 -13.50 25.27 -5.12
N VAL A 594 -12.74 24.44 -4.41
CA VAL A 594 -11.29 24.49 -4.44
C VAL A 594 -10.72 24.10 -5.81
N ALA A 595 -11.28 23.09 -6.47
CA ALA A 595 -10.83 22.69 -7.81
C ALA A 595 -11.08 23.79 -8.86
N GLU A 596 -12.23 24.45 -8.79
CA GLU A 596 -12.63 25.54 -9.68
C GLU A 596 -11.85 26.83 -9.43
N GLU A 597 -11.66 27.22 -8.16
CA GLU A 597 -10.79 28.34 -7.76
C GLU A 597 -9.39 28.20 -8.37
N ILE A 598 -8.83 26.99 -8.34
CA ILE A 598 -7.48 26.73 -8.84
C ILE A 598 -7.46 26.67 -10.36
N LYS A 599 -8.50 26.11 -11.00
CA LYS A 599 -8.65 26.15 -12.46
C LYS A 599 -8.72 27.58 -12.97
N ASN A 600 -9.47 28.45 -12.28
CA ASN A 600 -9.58 29.86 -12.59
C ASN A 600 -8.26 30.60 -12.33
N ALA A 601 -7.60 30.38 -11.18
CA ALA A 601 -6.30 30.95 -10.89
C ALA A 601 -5.21 30.54 -11.91
N ARG A 602 -5.23 29.30 -12.40
CA ARG A 602 -4.32 28.83 -13.46
C ARG A 602 -4.63 29.48 -14.81
N LYS A 603 -5.91 29.62 -15.18
CA LYS A 603 -6.32 30.35 -16.39
C LYS A 603 -5.87 31.81 -16.33
N ASP A 604 -6.04 32.47 -15.19
CA ASP A 604 -5.60 33.85 -14.97
C ASP A 604 -4.08 33.99 -15.05
N GLU A 605 -3.33 33.04 -14.48
CA GLU A 605 -1.87 33.06 -14.55
C GLU A 605 -1.36 32.81 -15.99
N LEU A 606 -2.05 31.96 -16.76
CA LEU A 606 -1.74 31.71 -18.17
C LEU A 606 -2.07 32.94 -19.03
N ALA A 607 -3.23 33.57 -18.81
CA ALA A 607 -3.60 34.83 -19.45
C ALA A 607 -2.60 35.96 -19.12
N ARG A 608 -2.11 36.05 -17.88
CA ARG A 608 -1.04 36.99 -17.49
C ARG A 608 0.29 36.69 -18.18
N ARG A 609 0.65 35.42 -18.37
CA ARG A 609 1.86 35.02 -19.11
C ARG A 609 1.74 35.33 -20.59
N ASP A 610 0.58 35.11 -21.19
CA ASP A 610 0.34 35.40 -22.60
C ASP A 610 0.29 36.91 -22.87
N THR A 611 -0.33 37.69 -21.99
CA THR A 611 -0.29 39.16 -22.05
C THR A 611 1.12 39.71 -21.87
N THR A 612 1.90 39.21 -20.91
CA THR A 612 3.31 39.63 -20.75
C THR A 612 4.19 39.20 -21.92
N ASN A 613 3.98 38.01 -22.49
CA ASN A 613 4.70 37.54 -23.68
C ASN A 613 4.35 38.35 -24.93
N THR A 614 3.07 38.70 -25.12
CA THR A 614 2.63 39.57 -26.23
C THR A 614 3.14 40.99 -26.07
N LEU A 615 3.15 41.54 -24.84
CA LEU A 615 3.77 42.84 -24.54
C LEU A 615 5.28 42.82 -24.82
N ARG A 616 5.99 41.76 -24.42
CA ARG A 616 7.44 41.59 -24.72
C ARG A 616 7.71 41.44 -26.22
N LYS A 617 6.86 40.71 -26.95
CA LYS A 617 6.95 40.60 -28.42
C LYS A 617 6.73 41.95 -29.09
N ARG A 618 5.72 42.73 -28.65
CA ARG A 618 5.46 44.09 -29.14
C ARG A 618 6.59 45.07 -28.83
N ALA A 619 7.19 44.97 -27.64
CA ALA A 619 8.36 45.78 -27.28
C ALA A 619 9.58 45.46 -28.17
N ARG A 620 9.84 44.18 -28.45
CA ARG A 620 10.93 43.77 -29.35
C ARG A 620 10.70 44.19 -30.81
N SER A 621 9.46 44.13 -31.29
CA SER A 621 9.12 44.65 -32.63
C SER A 621 9.12 46.18 -32.72
N ALA A 622 9.02 46.88 -31.59
CA ALA A 622 9.15 48.33 -31.51
C ALA A 622 10.62 48.78 -31.47
N ASP A 623 11.52 47.95 -30.94
CA ASP A 623 12.98 48.18 -31.01
C ASP A 623 13.57 47.85 -32.40
N GLU A 624 12.99 46.90 -33.13
CA GLU A 624 13.40 46.60 -34.52
C GLU A 624 12.89 47.62 -35.55
N SER A 625 11.95 48.50 -35.19
CA SER A 625 11.39 49.53 -36.08
C SER A 625 12.05 50.90 -35.97
N TYR A 626 13.17 51.02 -35.24
CA TYR A 626 14.07 52.19 -35.36
C TYR A 626 15.12 51.94 -36.46
N PRO A 627 15.06 52.65 -37.60
CA PRO A 627 16.06 52.51 -38.64
C PRO A 627 17.39 53.11 -38.16
N LYS A 628 18.45 52.29 -38.20
CA LYS A 628 19.84 52.79 -38.17
C LYS A 628 20.06 53.68 -39.39
N GLY A 629 19.87 54.99 -39.22
CA GLY A 629 20.10 56.03 -40.23
C GLY A 629 21.01 57.13 -39.69
N ASN A 630 22.28 57.06 -40.09
CA ASN A 630 23.37 58.04 -40.03
C ASN A 630 23.07 59.51 -39.65
N LYS A 631 23.84 60.03 -38.66
CA LYS A 631 24.57 61.31 -38.79
C LYS A 631 25.96 61.23 -38.15
N ARG A 632 26.98 61.43 -39.00
CA ARG A 632 28.39 61.68 -38.68
C ARG A 632 28.60 63.14 -38.23
N ALA A 633 29.61 63.32 -37.34
CA ALA A 633 30.40 64.53 -37.05
C ALA A 633 29.68 65.72 -36.36
N ARG A 634 30.24 66.43 -35.38
CA ARG A 634 31.62 66.96 -35.25
C ARG A 634 31.86 67.50 -33.81
N THR A 635 33.10 67.31 -33.28
CA THR A 635 33.89 68.21 -32.37
C THR A 635 33.31 68.72 -31.04
N SER A 636 34.03 69.07 -29.97
CA SER A 636 35.38 68.88 -29.40
C SER A 636 35.41 69.75 -28.12
N ARG A 637 36.29 69.44 -27.16
CA ARG A 637 36.70 70.21 -25.94
C ARG A 637 35.71 70.10 -24.76
N ARG A 638 36.15 69.80 -23.53
CA ARG A 638 37.47 69.98 -22.91
C ARG A 638 37.80 68.79 -22.00
#